data_AF-A0A5B8EC89-F1
#
_entry.id   AF-A0A5B8EC89-F1
#
_cell.length_a   1.000
_cell.length_b   1.000
_cell.length_c   1.000
_cell.angle_alpha   90.00
_cell.angle_beta   90.00
_cell.angle_gamma   90.00
#
_symmetry.space_group_name_H-M   'P 1'
#
loop_
_entity.id
_entity.type
_entity.pdbx_description
1 polymer ?
#
loop_
_entity_poly.entity_id
_entity_poly.type
_entity_poly.pdbx_seq_one_letter_code
_entity_poly.pdbx_strand_id
1 'polypeptide(L)'
;MRLKQIKMINFGQFSDKSFDLPSKEINVFFGANEAGKSTTVAFIKQIMFGFHLRSNSSPFFEDYTPLAHVSPMGGSLVFEADDGEYELERLYAKGDKTKRGILTVKKDGQVVPESLFFDQIQKIDGSFYADSFIFNQEMLGQVSSLSQEDLLERIYYLGAANSGKLLEMRDGFEKEAGKLFKKTGKKPEVNRLLKQMEDDRDNLAQTQAEFGDYEELDRDLTAKSDELKSKQQALEKLKKRAQELRDLQKELGNYQTLLDLQKQVKDMQFDSENYQKAQEIMAQGRNLQKTIKSLKEQLADLDDNNQADLSASKKLVQQKPQLLQWQAEYKSCLQKADELKQEKEQILALSPDTKQVLDLTPEQIKQLQADYLALPKQENRVEAAPNSNDKLWYVIGAVLAVLGLILLVMMGTVGVIALITGLIFLGAGYVKGNNANKQNAAILEKQKLVAQKRQGFGQQYGLNPDNLDINNLVANANQYHLKENAEKANNEQLSQINQEVAQLAANVQNTLKKPIEDDFSSVLSGIDELEEKIDHSQEIGQRRMTISSALKQDQQDLKELGLQLQTLFAQANVKNMADYDAVYKDSLEQAKIRTQVEALKKSLNDDLTQLTKTNPAELEQQLHELNDQIAAANNEVSDLQQQNAQVQVKLNNLADSTAVFEARQDLANTETNFESSSKEYLANLLAAKWISRSLDLASNERFPKMLKAAKEYLALLTGGRYVDLELGKKLTVIRKDGKKRDVKYLSRGTAEQLYFALKLAFVEQIKDEINLPILIDDSFANFDDHRIKYIEQLLKKISENNQVLIFTAQENLVEKLRIQPLTFTKGNQNA
;
A
#
# COMPACT_ATOMS: atom_id res chain seq x y z
N MET A 1 9.73 11.22 89.70
CA MET A 1 10.53 9.98 89.59
C MET A 1 12.01 10.34 89.59
N ARG A 2 12.87 9.61 90.31
CA ARG A 2 14.31 9.91 90.48
C ARG A 2 15.15 8.69 90.14
N LEU A 3 16.30 8.85 89.49
CA LEU A 3 17.25 7.78 89.25
C LEU A 3 18.09 7.54 90.52
N LYS A 4 18.12 6.30 91.01
CA LYS A 4 18.92 5.84 92.16
C LYS A 4 20.22 5.15 91.76
N GLN A 5 20.20 4.37 90.68
CA GLN A 5 21.32 3.53 90.29
C GLN A 5 21.41 3.36 88.77
N ILE A 6 22.64 3.32 88.26
CA ILE A 6 22.98 3.04 86.86
C ILE A 6 23.92 1.84 86.86
N LYS A 7 23.50 0.70 86.27
CA LYS A 7 24.34 -0.49 86.08
C LYS A 7 24.58 -0.74 84.60
N MET A 8 25.82 -0.63 84.14
CA MET A 8 26.21 -0.95 82.77
C MET A 8 26.90 -2.32 82.74
N ILE A 9 26.34 -3.28 82.00
CA ILE A 9 26.98 -4.59 81.79
C ILE A 9 28.02 -4.46 80.69
N ASN A 10 27.62 -4.03 79.49
CA ASN A 10 28.51 -3.68 78.38
C ASN A 10 27.88 -2.55 77.56
N PHE A 11 28.50 -1.37 77.52
CA PHE A 11 28.00 -0.23 76.72
C PHE A 11 29.11 0.78 76.41
N GLY A 12 29.32 1.09 75.13
CA GLY A 12 30.44 1.92 74.68
C GLY A 12 31.79 1.43 75.22
N GLN A 13 32.44 2.24 76.06
CA GLN A 13 33.71 1.92 76.71
C GLN A 13 33.60 1.29 78.12
N PHE A 14 32.38 1.09 78.63
CA PHE A 14 32.17 0.53 79.97
C PHE A 14 31.81 -0.95 79.91
N SER A 15 32.45 -1.72 80.79
CA SER A 15 32.15 -3.11 81.15
C SER A 15 31.99 -3.17 82.67
N ASP A 16 30.97 -3.89 83.15
CA ASP A 16 30.62 -4.10 84.57
C ASP A 16 30.78 -2.85 85.47
N LYS A 17 30.13 -1.75 85.09
CA LYS A 17 30.25 -0.45 85.77
C LYS A 17 28.94 -0.05 86.43
N SER A 18 28.95 0.09 87.76
CA SER A 18 27.83 0.65 88.54
C SER A 18 28.12 2.08 89.00
N PHE A 19 27.07 2.89 89.07
CA PHE A 19 27.03 4.18 89.77
C PHE A 19 25.79 4.25 90.65
N ASP A 20 26.01 4.37 91.96
CA ASP A 20 24.96 4.71 92.94
C ASP A 20 24.86 6.22 93.07
N LEU A 21 23.64 6.76 93.04
CA LEU A 21 23.38 8.20 93.08
C LEU A 21 22.98 8.59 94.51
N PRO A 22 23.90 9.16 95.33
CA PRO A 22 23.65 9.41 96.75
C PRO A 22 22.65 10.53 97.02
N SER A 23 22.41 11.42 96.05
CA SER A 23 21.58 12.61 96.21
C SER A 23 20.23 12.49 95.50
N LYS A 24 19.17 12.90 96.20
CA LYS A 24 17.81 13.01 95.62
C LYS A 24 17.59 14.31 94.82
N GLU A 25 18.53 15.24 94.91
CA GLU A 25 18.49 16.58 94.30
C GLU A 25 19.50 16.66 93.14
N ILE A 26 20.77 16.94 93.43
CA ILE A 26 21.85 17.09 92.43
C ILE A 26 22.91 16.01 92.61
N ASN A 27 23.27 15.30 91.54
CA ASN A 27 24.45 14.43 91.47
C ASN A 27 25.40 14.93 90.39
N VAL A 28 26.71 14.91 90.67
CA VAL A 28 27.75 15.43 89.79
C VAL A 28 28.67 14.29 89.35
N PHE A 29 28.82 14.11 88.05
CA PHE A 29 29.68 13.14 87.39
C PHE A 29 30.91 13.88 86.82
N PHE A 30 32.08 13.65 87.39
CA PHE A 30 33.31 14.38 87.04
C PHE A 30 34.33 13.49 86.35
N GLY A 31 34.90 13.98 85.25
CA GLY A 31 36.00 13.32 84.56
C GLY A 31 36.47 14.08 83.33
N ALA A 32 37.69 13.77 82.90
CA ALA A 32 38.29 14.31 81.69
C ALA A 32 37.40 14.09 80.45
N ASN A 33 37.75 14.76 79.35
CA ASN A 33 37.18 14.40 78.04
C ASN A 33 37.49 12.92 77.75
N GLU A 34 36.59 12.26 77.02
CA GLU A 34 36.64 10.81 76.73
C GLU A 34 36.51 9.89 77.96
N ALA A 35 36.30 10.41 79.17
CA ALA A 35 36.11 9.57 80.37
C ALA A 35 34.75 8.83 80.44
N GLY A 36 33.88 8.99 79.43
CA GLY A 36 32.58 8.28 79.32
C GLY A 36 31.37 9.03 79.85
N LYS A 37 31.49 10.36 79.99
CA LYS A 37 30.39 11.28 80.39
C LYS A 37 29.16 11.14 79.48
N SER A 38 29.31 11.52 78.22
CA SER A 38 28.26 11.41 77.19
C SER A 38 27.80 9.97 76.95
N THR A 39 28.71 8.99 77.09
CA THR A 39 28.36 7.55 77.07
C THR A 39 27.37 7.18 78.18
N THR A 40 27.48 7.78 79.37
CA THR A 40 26.54 7.56 80.48
C THR A 40 25.17 8.23 80.21
N VAL A 41 25.18 9.43 79.64
CA VAL A 41 23.95 10.13 79.21
C VAL A 41 23.22 9.34 78.12
N ALA A 42 23.96 8.82 77.15
CA ALA A 42 23.42 7.98 76.09
C ALA A 42 22.95 6.62 76.60
N PHE A 43 23.60 6.03 77.60
CA PHE A 43 23.14 4.81 78.27
C PHE A 43 21.76 5.02 78.90
N ILE A 44 21.57 6.08 79.69
CA ILE A 44 20.27 6.39 80.32
C ILE A 44 19.17 6.49 79.25
N LYS A 45 19.43 7.27 78.19
CA LYS A 45 18.54 7.42 77.03
C LYS A 45 18.22 6.09 76.33
N GLN A 46 19.21 5.23 76.11
CA GLN A 46 19.05 3.97 75.36
C GLN A 46 18.41 2.83 76.17
N ILE A 47 18.65 2.74 77.48
CA ILE A 47 17.94 1.76 78.33
C ILE A 47 16.45 2.08 78.39
N MET A 48 16.07 3.36 78.52
CA MET A 48 14.66 3.76 78.49
C MET A 48 14.03 3.49 77.12
N PHE A 49 14.54 4.09 76.04
CA PHE A 49 13.81 4.17 74.76
C PHE A 49 14.26 3.18 73.66
N GLY A 50 15.32 2.42 73.90
CA GLY A 50 15.88 1.41 72.98
C GLY A 50 17.26 1.77 72.44
N PHE A 51 18.01 0.75 72.03
CA PHE A 51 19.36 0.92 71.47
C PHE A 51 19.34 1.45 70.03
N HIS A 52 20.40 2.19 69.66
CA HIS A 52 20.68 2.48 68.25
C HIS A 52 21.38 1.27 67.62
N LEU A 53 20.70 0.58 66.69
CA LEU A 53 21.25 -0.54 65.95
C LEU A 53 21.42 -0.15 64.47
N ARG A 54 22.49 -0.62 63.80
CA ARG A 54 22.81 -0.30 62.39
C ARG A 54 21.67 -0.53 61.38
N SER A 55 20.66 -1.33 61.72
CA SER A 55 19.47 -1.59 60.90
C SER A 55 18.33 -0.57 61.07
N ASN A 56 18.48 0.40 61.96
CA ASN A 56 17.43 1.36 62.34
C ASN A 56 18.03 2.67 62.88
N SER A 57 18.80 3.38 62.04
CA SER A 57 19.48 4.62 62.42
C SER A 57 18.51 5.78 62.66
N SER A 58 18.28 6.13 63.93
CA SER A 58 17.63 7.39 64.31
C SER A 58 18.69 8.47 64.51
N PRO A 59 18.55 9.68 63.92
CA PRO A 59 19.54 10.76 64.06
C PRO A 59 19.70 11.29 65.51
N PHE A 60 18.84 10.85 66.44
CA PHE A 60 18.84 11.29 67.85
C PHE A 60 19.61 10.35 68.81
N PHE A 61 20.08 9.20 68.34
CA PHE A 61 20.79 8.23 69.16
C PHE A 61 22.18 7.95 68.58
N GLU A 62 23.20 7.94 69.42
CA GLU A 62 24.59 7.69 69.04
C GLU A 62 24.93 6.18 69.05
N ASP A 63 25.86 5.76 68.18
CA ASP A 63 26.40 4.38 68.17
C ASP A 63 27.42 4.20 69.31
N TYR A 64 26.94 3.66 70.43
CA TYR A 64 27.76 3.19 71.56
C TYR A 64 27.76 1.66 71.66
N THR A 65 27.88 0.98 70.51
CA THR A 65 28.17 -0.47 70.54
C THR A 65 29.44 -0.76 71.37
N PRO A 66 29.48 -1.85 72.17
CA PRO A 66 30.61 -2.11 73.06
C PRO A 66 31.94 -2.24 72.30
N LEU A 67 32.94 -1.45 72.70
CA LEU A 67 34.26 -1.39 72.04
C LEU A 67 35.00 -2.74 72.10
N ALA A 68 34.80 -3.52 73.17
CA ALA A 68 35.35 -4.87 73.32
C ALA A 68 34.57 -5.96 72.52
N HIS A 69 33.54 -5.59 71.75
CA HIS A 69 32.69 -6.50 70.95
C HIS A 69 32.02 -7.66 71.74
N VAL A 70 31.91 -7.49 73.06
CA VAL A 70 31.30 -8.40 74.02
C VAL A 70 29.76 -8.32 74.00
N SER A 71 29.11 -9.40 74.46
CA SER A 71 27.66 -9.59 74.45
C SER A 71 27.24 -10.30 75.75
N PRO A 72 26.09 -9.95 76.37
CA PRO A 72 25.09 -8.97 75.92
C PRO A 72 25.52 -7.51 76.16
N MET A 73 25.06 -6.63 75.27
CA MET A 73 25.07 -5.18 75.44
C MET A 73 23.91 -4.74 76.32
N GLY A 74 24.10 -3.71 77.16
CA GLY A 74 23.04 -3.10 77.96
C GLY A 74 23.33 -3.08 79.46
N GLY A 75 22.27 -3.17 80.27
CA GLY A 75 22.32 -3.10 81.73
C GLY A 75 20.99 -2.62 82.32
N SER A 76 21.00 -2.04 83.53
CA SER A 76 19.78 -1.54 84.19
C SER A 76 19.86 -0.13 84.77
N LEU A 77 18.71 0.52 84.86
CA LEU A 77 18.47 1.78 85.56
C LEU A 77 17.45 1.52 86.68
N VAL A 78 17.72 2.00 87.90
CA VAL A 78 16.79 1.88 89.02
C VAL A 78 16.21 3.25 89.35
N PHE A 79 14.89 3.39 89.31
CA PHE A 79 14.14 4.62 89.57
C PHE A 79 13.29 4.53 90.84
N GLU A 80 13.36 5.55 91.69
CA GLU A 80 12.42 5.80 92.79
C GLU A 80 11.22 6.61 92.25
N ALA A 81 10.02 6.04 92.36
CA ALA A 81 8.75 6.72 92.10
C ALA A 81 7.93 6.79 93.40
N ASP A 82 6.86 7.59 93.39
CA ASP A 82 6.00 7.78 94.57
C ASP A 82 5.19 6.51 94.92
N ASP A 83 5.04 5.59 93.96
CA ASP A 83 4.28 4.35 94.06
C ASP A 83 5.15 3.07 94.13
N GLY A 84 6.48 3.18 94.17
CA GLY A 84 7.41 2.06 94.28
C GLY A 84 8.76 2.27 93.58
N GLU A 85 9.63 1.26 93.62
CA GLU A 85 10.91 1.25 92.89
C GLU A 85 10.78 0.51 91.55
N TYR A 86 11.25 1.12 90.46
CA TYR A 86 11.24 0.57 89.11
C TYR A 86 12.67 0.25 88.64
N GLU A 87 13.00 -1.02 88.37
CA GLU A 87 14.20 -1.40 87.62
C GLU A 87 13.87 -1.58 86.14
N LEU A 88 14.50 -0.80 85.28
CA LEU A 88 14.47 -0.94 83.82
C LEU A 88 15.75 -1.62 83.38
N GLU A 89 15.68 -2.91 83.08
CA GLU A 89 16.79 -3.69 82.54
C GLU A 89 16.60 -3.86 81.04
N ARG A 90 17.52 -3.35 80.21
CA ARG A 90 17.47 -3.54 78.76
C ARG A 90 18.73 -4.24 78.29
N LEU A 91 18.56 -5.35 77.59
CA LEU A 91 19.63 -6.19 77.07
C LEU A 91 19.49 -6.42 75.56
N TYR A 92 20.61 -6.53 74.87
CA TYR A 92 20.69 -6.90 73.46
C TYR A 92 21.86 -7.85 73.23
N ALA A 93 21.56 -9.04 72.71
CA ALA A 93 22.56 -10.06 72.39
C ALA A 93 22.84 -10.06 70.88
N LYS A 94 24.10 -10.35 70.50
CA LYS A 94 24.51 -10.44 69.09
C LYS A 94 23.76 -11.58 68.39
N GLY A 95 22.80 -11.24 67.52
CA GLY A 95 21.94 -12.18 66.81
C GLY A 95 20.45 -12.08 67.18
N ASP A 96 20.09 -11.23 68.15
CA ASP A 96 18.70 -10.90 68.43
C ASP A 96 18.03 -10.18 67.24
N LYS A 97 16.75 -10.48 67.01
CA LYS A 97 15.91 -9.88 65.97
C LYS A 97 15.18 -8.62 66.45
N THR A 98 15.21 -8.29 67.75
CA THR A 98 14.58 -7.06 68.24
C THR A 98 15.30 -5.81 67.71
N LYS A 99 14.53 -4.84 67.20
CA LYS A 99 15.08 -3.59 66.65
C LYS A 99 15.53 -2.56 67.70
N ARG A 100 15.39 -2.87 69.00
CA ARG A 100 15.60 -1.95 70.13
C ARG A 100 16.21 -2.59 71.38
N GLY A 101 16.53 -3.90 71.35
CA GLY A 101 16.82 -4.68 72.56
C GLY A 101 15.55 -5.03 73.36
N ILE A 102 15.65 -6.08 74.17
CA ILE A 102 14.57 -6.56 75.06
C ILE A 102 14.58 -5.71 76.33
N LEU A 103 13.43 -5.15 76.72
CA LEU A 103 13.23 -4.44 77.98
C LEU A 103 12.51 -5.36 78.97
N THR A 104 13.07 -5.48 80.18
CA THR A 104 12.42 -6.07 81.34
C THR A 104 12.19 -4.94 82.35
N VAL A 105 10.93 -4.63 82.65
CA VAL A 105 10.57 -3.71 83.72
C VAL A 105 10.24 -4.53 84.96
N LYS A 106 10.87 -4.21 86.09
CA LYS A 106 10.54 -4.77 87.40
C LYS A 106 10.03 -3.65 88.30
N LYS A 107 8.96 -3.89 89.05
CA LYS A 107 8.49 -3.01 90.13
C LYS A 107 8.65 -3.74 91.45
N ASP A 108 9.35 -3.12 92.40
CA ASP A 108 9.67 -3.69 93.73
C ASP A 108 10.21 -5.13 93.65
N GLY A 109 11.03 -5.41 92.64
CA GLY A 109 11.63 -6.71 92.35
C GLY A 109 10.79 -7.68 91.50
N GLN A 110 9.52 -7.41 91.24
CA GLN A 110 8.64 -8.27 90.43
C GLN A 110 8.55 -7.78 88.98
N VAL A 111 8.64 -8.67 87.98
CA VAL A 111 8.49 -8.29 86.56
C VAL A 111 7.05 -7.83 86.28
N VAL A 112 6.92 -6.65 85.66
CA VAL A 112 5.64 -6.00 85.32
C VAL A 112 5.58 -5.62 83.84
N PRO A 113 4.38 -5.41 83.25
CA PRO A 113 4.25 -4.89 81.89
C PRO A 113 4.94 -3.53 81.72
N GLU A 114 5.59 -3.29 80.57
CA GLU A 114 6.30 -2.03 80.28
C GLU A 114 5.42 -0.79 80.46
N SER A 115 4.11 -0.90 80.19
CA SER A 115 3.16 0.20 80.33
C SER A 115 3.11 0.76 81.76
N LEU A 116 3.30 -0.05 82.81
CA LEU A 116 3.28 0.44 84.20
C LEU A 116 4.40 1.44 84.51
N PHE A 117 5.47 1.50 83.70
CA PHE A 117 6.47 2.56 83.75
C PHE A 117 6.14 3.68 82.75
N PHE A 118 5.83 3.35 81.50
CA PHE A 118 5.59 4.37 80.48
C PHE A 118 4.33 5.22 80.72
N ASP A 119 3.30 4.68 81.38
CA ASP A 119 2.10 5.42 81.81
C ASP A 119 2.48 6.51 82.84
N GLN A 120 3.42 6.24 83.76
CA GLN A 120 3.92 7.21 84.76
C GLN A 120 4.68 8.40 84.15
N ILE A 121 5.10 8.29 82.87
CA ILE A 121 5.78 9.35 82.12
C ILE A 121 5.00 9.77 80.87
N GLN A 122 3.67 9.64 80.90
CA GLN A 122 2.75 10.05 79.83
C GLN A 122 3.08 9.49 78.43
N LYS A 123 3.72 8.30 78.36
CA LYS A 123 4.12 7.62 77.12
C LYS A 123 4.99 8.49 76.20
N ILE A 124 5.83 9.37 76.77
CA ILE A 124 6.80 10.13 75.99
C ILE A 124 7.71 9.20 75.17
N ASP A 125 8.18 9.69 74.03
CA ASP A 125 9.19 9.00 73.23
C ASP A 125 10.60 9.54 73.49
N GLY A 126 11.60 8.84 72.95
CA GLY A 126 13.01 9.19 73.13
C GLY A 126 13.44 10.50 72.45
N SER A 127 12.67 11.02 71.48
CA SER A 127 12.90 12.36 70.93
C SER A 127 12.48 13.38 71.97
N PHE A 128 11.24 13.30 72.46
CA PHE A 128 10.75 14.22 73.49
C PHE A 128 11.65 14.23 74.74
N TYR A 129 12.12 13.05 75.19
CA TYR A 129 13.06 12.97 76.33
C TYR A 129 14.41 13.65 76.03
N ALA A 130 15.02 13.41 74.87
CA ALA A 130 16.26 14.04 74.47
C ALA A 130 16.11 15.56 74.28
N ASP A 131 15.04 15.98 73.60
CA ASP A 131 14.77 17.38 73.27
C ASP A 131 14.37 18.21 74.51
N SER A 132 13.81 17.58 75.56
CA SER A 132 13.33 18.27 76.77
C SER A 132 14.25 18.13 77.98
N PHE A 133 14.61 16.90 78.36
CA PHE A 133 15.30 16.59 79.62
C PHE A 133 16.83 16.50 79.48
N ILE A 134 17.36 16.37 78.26
CA ILE A 134 18.81 16.35 78.01
C ILE A 134 19.27 17.73 77.51
N PHE A 135 20.38 18.20 78.07
CA PHE A 135 21.01 19.47 77.74
C PHE A 135 22.48 19.18 77.42
N ASN A 136 22.87 19.35 76.15
CA ASN A 136 24.25 19.17 75.70
C ASN A 136 24.78 20.40 74.95
N GLN A 137 26.11 20.50 74.83
CA GLN A 137 26.76 21.64 74.18
C GLN A 137 26.35 21.82 72.70
N GLU A 138 26.08 20.73 71.98
CA GLU A 138 25.71 20.75 70.57
C GLU A 138 24.34 21.39 70.34
N MET A 139 23.30 20.94 71.06
CA MET A 139 21.95 21.51 70.96
C MET A 139 21.95 23.01 71.30
N LEU A 140 22.72 23.43 72.31
CA LEU A 140 22.85 24.86 72.64
C LEU A 140 23.50 25.65 71.50
N GLY A 141 24.52 25.10 70.83
CA GLY A 141 25.19 25.75 69.70
C GLY A 141 24.28 25.94 68.46
N GLN A 142 23.45 24.94 68.14
CA GLN A 142 22.55 24.95 66.98
C GLN A 142 21.47 26.05 67.03
N VAL A 143 21.14 26.56 68.23
CA VAL A 143 20.20 27.70 68.42
C VAL A 143 20.63 28.93 67.61
N SER A 144 21.94 29.13 67.42
CA SER A 144 22.48 30.29 66.70
C SER A 144 22.27 30.26 65.18
N SER A 145 21.91 29.10 64.60
CA SER A 145 21.63 28.92 63.17
C SER A 145 20.15 28.84 62.81
N LEU A 146 19.24 28.74 63.78
CA LEU A 146 17.79 28.72 63.53
C LEU A 146 17.26 30.14 63.23
N SER A 147 16.22 30.24 62.39
CA SER A 147 15.51 31.52 62.26
C SER A 147 14.74 31.82 63.56
N GLN A 148 14.42 33.09 63.79
CA GLN A 148 13.67 33.49 64.99
C GLN A 148 12.24 32.95 64.99
N GLU A 149 11.69 32.68 63.81
CA GLU A 149 10.34 32.15 63.62
C GLU A 149 10.35 30.64 63.90
N ASP A 150 11.30 29.88 63.35
CA ASP A 150 11.48 28.44 63.66
C ASP A 150 11.80 28.19 65.13
N LEU A 151 12.65 29.04 65.74
CA LEU A 151 13.01 28.95 67.15
C LEU A 151 11.79 29.18 68.05
N LEU A 152 10.95 30.15 67.70
CA LEU A 152 9.71 30.42 68.42
C LEU A 152 8.71 29.30 68.26
N GLU A 153 8.54 28.79 67.04
CA GLU A 153 7.60 27.72 66.74
C GLU A 153 7.97 26.42 67.48
N ARG A 154 9.25 26.05 67.46
CA ARG A 154 9.78 24.90 68.24
C ARG A 154 9.58 25.07 69.74
N ILE A 155 9.75 26.28 70.28
CA ILE A 155 9.57 26.55 71.72
C ILE A 155 8.09 26.63 72.12
N TYR A 156 7.23 27.16 71.25
CA TYR A 156 5.79 27.24 71.47
C TYR A 156 5.15 25.85 71.44
N TYR A 157 5.61 24.95 70.56
CA TYR A 157 5.13 23.57 70.48
C TYR A 157 6.02 22.54 71.19
N LEU A 158 7.01 22.97 71.98
CA LEU A 158 7.86 22.08 72.78
C LEU A 158 7.04 21.20 73.75
N GLY A 159 5.86 21.69 74.15
CA GLY A 159 4.90 20.99 75.01
C GLY A 159 3.93 20.04 74.34
N ALA A 160 3.90 19.95 73.01
CA ALA A 160 3.08 18.98 72.30
C ALA A 160 3.95 17.79 71.87
N ALA A 161 3.60 16.59 72.33
CA ALA A 161 4.29 15.37 71.90
C ALA A 161 4.22 15.20 70.37
N ASN A 162 5.34 14.85 69.73
CA ASN A 162 5.49 14.78 68.27
C ASN A 162 5.21 16.10 67.51
N SER A 163 5.30 17.26 68.17
CA SER A 163 5.10 18.59 67.55
C SER A 163 5.87 18.80 66.25
N GLY A 164 7.15 18.44 66.21
CA GLY A 164 7.98 18.56 64.99
C GLY A 164 7.37 17.84 63.77
N LYS A 165 6.86 16.61 63.95
CA LYS A 165 6.20 15.85 62.87
C LYS A 165 4.86 16.45 62.48
N LEU A 166 4.09 16.95 63.46
CA LEU A 166 2.81 17.61 63.19
C LEU A 166 3.00 18.93 62.41
N LEU A 167 4.06 19.68 62.69
CA LEU A 167 4.46 20.86 61.91
C LEU A 167 4.84 20.49 60.49
N GLU A 168 5.70 19.49 60.30
CA GLU A 168 6.06 18.97 58.97
C GLU A 168 4.82 18.50 58.17
N MET A 169 3.85 17.86 58.84
CA MET A 169 2.58 17.47 58.21
C MET A 169 1.71 18.67 57.85
N ARG A 170 1.58 19.68 58.73
CA ARG A 170 0.87 20.93 58.44
C ARG A 170 1.46 21.60 57.21
N ASP A 171 2.77 21.80 57.19
CA ASP A 171 3.48 22.51 56.13
C ASP A 171 3.43 21.74 54.81
N GLY A 172 3.45 20.40 54.87
CA GLY A 172 3.17 19.52 53.73
C GLY A 172 1.78 19.80 53.14
N PHE A 173 0.74 19.75 53.96
CA PHE A 173 -0.63 20.01 53.52
C PHE A 173 -0.84 21.45 53.01
N GLU A 174 -0.24 22.48 53.64
CA GLU A 174 -0.29 23.86 53.13
C GLU A 174 0.40 23.99 51.77
N LYS A 175 1.52 23.29 51.58
CA LYS A 175 2.27 23.28 50.31
C LYS A 175 1.47 22.62 49.19
N GLU A 176 0.83 21.48 49.45
CA GLU A 176 -0.02 20.81 48.45
C GLU A 176 -1.28 21.65 48.13
N ALA A 177 -1.97 22.18 49.14
CA ALA A 177 -3.07 23.13 48.92
C ALA A 177 -2.62 24.34 48.07
N GLY A 178 -1.42 24.87 48.33
CA GLY A 178 -0.81 25.97 47.58
C GLY A 178 -0.38 25.63 46.15
N LYS A 179 -0.22 24.34 45.78
CA LYS A 179 -0.04 23.94 44.37
C LYS A 179 -1.36 23.96 43.60
N LEU A 180 -2.46 23.61 44.27
CA LEU A 180 -3.79 23.50 43.68
C LEU A 180 -4.47 24.86 43.53
N PHE A 181 -4.42 25.74 44.55
CA PHE A 181 -5.02 27.07 44.48
C PHE A 181 -4.18 28.15 45.17
N LYS A 182 -4.11 29.35 44.56
CA LYS A 182 -3.65 30.59 45.21
C LYS A 182 -4.55 31.75 44.81
N LYS A 183 -4.90 32.60 45.78
CA LYS A 183 -5.79 33.78 45.60
C LYS A 183 -5.38 34.71 44.43
N THR A 184 -4.09 34.80 44.12
CA THR A 184 -3.53 35.63 43.03
C THR A 184 -2.71 34.82 42.01
N GLY A 185 -2.73 33.49 42.09
CA GLY A 185 -1.98 32.62 41.18
C GLY A 185 -2.76 32.30 39.91
N LYS A 186 -2.10 32.34 38.75
CA LYS A 186 -2.67 31.85 37.47
C LYS A 186 -2.27 30.42 37.11
N LYS A 187 -1.13 29.96 37.63
CA LYS A 187 -0.57 28.61 37.39
C LYS A 187 -1.17 27.46 38.22
N PRO A 188 -1.67 27.67 39.47
CA PRO A 188 -2.25 26.57 40.24
C PRO A 188 -3.43 25.93 39.50
N GLU A 189 -3.61 24.63 39.69
CA GLU A 189 -4.51 23.83 38.87
C GLU A 189 -5.97 24.29 38.92
N VAL A 190 -6.49 24.56 40.12
CA VAL A 190 -7.86 25.06 40.32
C VAL A 190 -8.04 26.44 39.71
N ASN A 191 -7.01 27.31 39.77
CA ASN A 191 -7.06 28.63 39.12
C ASN A 191 -7.07 28.50 37.58
N ARG A 192 -6.33 27.55 37.01
CA ARG A 192 -6.30 27.27 35.58
C ARG A 192 -7.62 26.68 35.09
N LEU A 193 -8.15 25.69 35.81
CA LEU A 193 -9.43 25.04 35.51
C LEU A 193 -10.61 26.02 35.64
N LEU A 194 -10.60 26.92 36.62
CA LEU A 194 -11.61 27.98 36.75
C LEU A 194 -11.63 28.89 35.51
N LYS A 195 -10.46 29.34 35.04
CA LYS A 195 -10.37 30.18 33.83
C LYS A 195 -10.79 29.41 32.58
N GLN A 196 -10.36 28.15 32.45
CA GLN A 196 -10.75 27.30 31.33
C GLN A 196 -12.25 27.02 31.31
N MET A 197 -12.89 26.82 32.48
CA MET A 197 -14.35 26.64 32.58
C MET A 197 -15.14 27.90 32.16
N GLU A 198 -14.60 29.10 32.36
CA GLU A 198 -15.16 30.32 31.78
C GLU A 198 -15.02 30.31 30.24
N ASP A 199 -13.82 30.00 29.73
CA ASP A 199 -13.53 29.99 28.29
C ASP A 199 -14.35 28.90 27.54
N ASP A 200 -14.51 27.71 28.14
CA ASP A 200 -15.31 26.60 27.62
C ASP A 200 -16.82 26.96 27.61
N ARG A 201 -17.30 27.75 28.57
CA ARG A 201 -18.69 28.26 28.59
C ARG A 201 -18.93 29.32 27.53
N ASP A 202 -18.00 30.26 27.35
CA ASP A 202 -18.08 31.28 26.31
C ASP A 202 -18.04 30.64 24.91
N ASN A 203 -17.16 29.64 24.71
CA ASN A 203 -17.10 28.84 23.50
C ASN A 203 -18.42 28.10 23.24
N LEU A 204 -18.94 27.37 24.23
CA LEU A 204 -20.22 26.67 24.10
C LEU A 204 -21.40 27.61 23.77
N ALA A 205 -21.41 28.82 24.32
CA ALA A 205 -22.43 29.82 24.02
C ALA A 205 -22.31 30.33 22.56
N GLN A 206 -21.08 30.56 22.08
CA GLN A 206 -20.84 30.93 20.69
C GLN A 206 -21.25 29.82 19.73
N THR A 207 -20.80 28.58 19.94
CA THR A 207 -21.14 27.45 19.05
C THR A 207 -22.64 27.14 19.06
N GLN A 208 -23.35 27.36 20.18
CA GLN A 208 -24.81 27.23 20.21
C GLN A 208 -25.53 28.32 19.40
N ALA A 209 -25.00 29.55 19.35
CA ALA A 209 -25.53 30.59 18.49
C ALA A 209 -25.30 30.26 17.00
N GLU A 210 -24.08 29.86 16.64
CA GLU A 210 -23.70 29.44 15.28
C GLU A 210 -24.54 28.23 14.79
N PHE A 211 -24.88 27.29 15.68
CA PHE A 211 -25.79 26.19 15.37
C PHE A 211 -27.25 26.63 15.18
N GLY A 212 -27.71 27.65 15.92
CA GLY A 212 -29.02 28.28 15.70
C GLY A 212 -29.11 28.93 14.32
N ASP A 213 -28.07 29.68 13.93
CA ASP A 213 -27.96 30.28 12.60
C ASP A 213 -27.92 29.19 11.49
N TYR A 214 -27.25 28.06 11.75
CA TYR A 214 -27.25 26.90 10.85
C TYR A 214 -28.66 26.30 10.68
N GLU A 215 -29.41 26.05 11.77
CA GLU A 215 -30.79 25.52 11.68
C GLU A 215 -31.73 26.47 10.90
N GLU A 216 -31.59 27.78 11.05
CA GLU A 216 -32.40 28.75 10.31
C GLU A 216 -32.05 28.76 8.82
N LEU A 217 -30.75 28.74 8.47
CA LEU A 217 -30.29 28.67 7.08
C LEU A 217 -30.64 27.35 6.39
N ASP A 218 -30.62 26.21 7.09
CA ASP A 218 -30.99 24.89 6.53
C ASP A 218 -32.49 24.83 6.21
N ARG A 219 -33.33 25.43 7.07
CA ARG A 219 -34.77 25.59 6.82
C ARG A 219 -35.04 26.53 5.64
N ASP A 220 -34.33 27.65 5.55
CA ASP A 220 -34.45 28.59 4.42
C ASP A 220 -34.00 27.95 3.09
N LEU A 221 -32.87 27.22 3.09
CA LEU A 221 -32.39 26.44 1.95
C LEU A 221 -33.43 25.40 1.52
N THR A 222 -33.99 24.65 2.47
CA THR A 222 -35.01 23.64 2.18
C THR A 222 -36.25 24.25 1.54
N ALA A 223 -36.77 25.35 2.11
CA ALA A 223 -37.95 26.05 1.58
C ALA A 223 -37.70 26.60 0.16
N LYS A 224 -36.56 27.26 -0.06
CA LYS A 224 -36.18 27.80 -1.38
C LYS A 224 -35.86 26.71 -2.40
N SER A 225 -35.36 25.55 -1.98
CA SER A 225 -35.10 24.40 -2.86
C SER A 225 -36.40 23.74 -3.33
N ASP A 226 -37.39 23.59 -2.43
CA ASP A 226 -38.74 23.11 -2.79
C ASP A 226 -39.49 24.11 -3.69
N GLU A 227 -39.36 25.43 -3.44
CA GLU A 227 -39.91 26.46 -4.33
C GLU A 227 -39.27 26.40 -5.72
N LEU A 228 -37.93 26.35 -5.79
CA LEU A 228 -37.18 26.21 -7.04
C LEU A 228 -37.63 24.99 -7.85
N LYS A 229 -37.79 23.83 -7.19
CA LYS A 229 -38.26 22.59 -7.80
C LYS A 229 -39.69 22.72 -8.34
N SER A 230 -40.57 23.39 -7.62
CA SER A 230 -41.94 23.71 -8.08
C SER A 230 -41.93 24.60 -9.33
N LYS A 231 -41.13 25.68 -9.32
CA LYS A 231 -40.98 26.60 -10.46
C LYS A 231 -40.35 25.94 -11.68
N GLN A 232 -39.35 25.07 -11.50
CA GLN A 232 -38.77 24.25 -12.58
C GLN A 232 -39.81 23.31 -13.21
N GLN A 233 -40.66 22.66 -12.42
CA GLN A 233 -41.74 21.82 -12.95
C GLN A 233 -42.80 22.63 -13.73
N ALA A 234 -43.10 23.86 -13.31
CA ALA A 234 -43.98 24.76 -14.04
C ALA A 234 -43.34 25.19 -15.38
N LEU A 235 -42.06 25.58 -15.36
CA LEU A 235 -41.28 25.95 -16.55
C LEU A 235 -41.24 24.82 -17.60
N GLU A 236 -41.02 23.57 -17.19
CA GLU A 236 -41.01 22.43 -18.13
C GLU A 236 -42.40 22.15 -18.73
N LYS A 237 -43.49 22.38 -17.99
CA LYS A 237 -44.85 22.31 -18.55
C LYS A 237 -45.07 23.40 -19.62
N LEU A 238 -44.62 24.63 -19.36
CA LEU A 238 -44.70 25.74 -20.34
C LEU A 238 -43.86 25.44 -21.59
N LYS A 239 -42.61 25.00 -21.44
CA LYS A 239 -41.74 24.59 -22.56
C LYS A 239 -42.35 23.47 -23.38
N LYS A 240 -42.88 22.42 -22.74
CA LYS A 240 -43.55 21.33 -23.44
C LYS A 240 -44.74 21.85 -24.25
N ARG A 241 -45.57 22.72 -23.66
CA ARG A 241 -46.71 23.32 -24.37
C ARG A 241 -46.28 24.21 -25.54
N ALA A 242 -45.16 24.95 -25.41
CA ALA A 242 -44.61 25.73 -26.52
C ALA A 242 -44.07 24.84 -27.64
N GLN A 243 -43.48 23.69 -27.31
CA GLN A 243 -43.04 22.71 -28.31
C GLN A 243 -44.24 22.11 -29.06
N GLU A 244 -45.30 21.68 -28.36
CA GLU A 244 -46.56 21.21 -28.97
C GLU A 244 -47.14 22.23 -29.97
N LEU A 245 -47.14 23.52 -29.63
CA LEU A 245 -47.64 24.58 -30.51
C LEU A 245 -46.69 24.87 -31.70
N ARG A 246 -45.36 24.71 -31.55
CA ARG A 246 -44.39 24.83 -32.66
C ARG A 246 -44.48 23.67 -33.64
N ASP A 247 -44.68 22.46 -33.15
CA ASP A 247 -44.87 21.28 -33.98
C ASP A 247 -46.18 21.41 -34.80
N LEU A 248 -47.27 21.86 -34.15
CA LEU A 248 -48.52 22.22 -34.83
C LEU A 248 -48.33 23.34 -35.88
N GLN A 249 -47.52 24.37 -35.59
CA GLN A 249 -47.22 25.46 -36.55
C GLN A 249 -46.50 24.93 -37.81
N LYS A 250 -45.56 24.00 -37.62
CA LYS A 250 -44.81 23.35 -38.70
C LYS A 250 -45.73 22.46 -39.56
N GLU A 251 -46.63 21.71 -38.94
CA GLU A 251 -47.65 20.91 -39.64
C GLU A 251 -48.63 21.78 -40.42
N LEU A 252 -48.97 22.97 -39.91
CA LEU A 252 -49.84 23.93 -40.60
C LEU A 252 -49.18 24.49 -41.87
N GLY A 253 -47.86 24.76 -41.83
CA GLY A 253 -47.08 25.11 -43.03
C GLY A 253 -46.99 23.96 -44.04
N ASN A 254 -46.84 22.71 -43.58
CA ASN A 254 -46.91 21.53 -44.44
C ASN A 254 -48.29 21.36 -45.08
N TYR A 255 -49.37 21.67 -44.35
CA TYR A 255 -50.74 21.62 -44.84
C TYR A 255 -51.03 22.69 -45.91
N GLN A 256 -50.53 23.92 -45.75
CA GLN A 256 -50.58 24.93 -46.81
C GLN A 256 -49.81 24.50 -48.07
N THR A 257 -48.64 23.88 -47.88
CA THR A 257 -47.85 23.31 -49.00
C THR A 257 -48.60 22.19 -49.72
N LEU A 258 -49.31 21.32 -48.99
CA LEU A 258 -50.18 20.28 -49.55
C LEU A 258 -51.30 20.89 -50.40
N LEU A 259 -51.97 21.93 -49.91
CA LEU A 259 -53.07 22.62 -50.61
C LEU A 259 -52.61 23.26 -51.93
N ASP A 260 -51.40 23.85 -51.97
CA ASP A 260 -50.87 24.45 -53.19
C ASP A 260 -50.35 23.42 -54.20
N LEU A 261 -49.71 22.34 -53.74
CA LEU A 261 -49.31 21.23 -54.62
C LEU A 261 -50.54 20.50 -55.20
N GLN A 262 -51.63 20.35 -54.45
CA GLN A 262 -52.89 19.77 -54.95
C GLN A 262 -53.49 20.58 -56.11
N LYS A 263 -53.39 21.92 -56.10
CA LYS A 263 -53.86 22.78 -57.20
C LYS A 263 -53.05 22.62 -58.50
N GLN A 264 -51.83 22.07 -58.42
CA GLN A 264 -50.90 21.92 -59.55
C GLN A 264 -50.96 20.53 -60.21
N VAL A 265 -51.70 19.59 -59.63
CA VAL A 265 -51.92 18.25 -60.19
C VAL A 265 -52.84 18.35 -61.42
N LYS A 266 -52.34 17.92 -62.57
CA LYS A 266 -53.11 17.70 -63.80
C LYS A 266 -53.32 16.20 -64.00
N ASP A 267 -54.44 15.82 -64.61
CA ASP A 267 -54.68 14.42 -64.99
C ASP A 267 -54.14 14.16 -66.40
N MET A 268 -53.19 13.23 -66.48
CA MET A 268 -52.40 12.94 -67.67
C MET A 268 -52.04 11.46 -67.65
N GLN A 269 -52.43 10.73 -68.68
CA GLN A 269 -52.05 9.34 -68.88
C GLN A 269 -50.89 9.28 -69.87
N PHE A 270 -49.81 8.60 -69.49
CA PHE A 270 -48.63 8.40 -70.33
C PHE A 270 -48.25 6.92 -70.36
N ASP A 271 -48.07 6.39 -71.56
CA ASP A 271 -47.67 5.00 -71.80
C ASP A 271 -46.16 4.92 -72.00
N SER A 272 -45.46 4.53 -70.92
CA SER A 272 -44.00 4.39 -70.94
C SER A 272 -43.50 3.22 -71.78
N GLU A 273 -44.34 2.22 -72.08
CA GLU A 273 -43.93 1.02 -72.82
C GLU A 273 -43.89 1.31 -74.33
N ASN A 274 -44.91 2.02 -74.83
CA ASN A 274 -44.97 2.43 -76.23
C ASN A 274 -43.96 3.54 -76.59
N TYR A 275 -43.58 4.39 -75.62
CA TYR A 275 -42.48 5.36 -75.79
C TYR A 275 -41.12 4.67 -75.93
N GLN A 276 -40.82 3.66 -75.10
CA GLN A 276 -39.57 2.89 -75.21
C GLN A 276 -39.45 2.16 -76.55
N LYS A 277 -40.53 1.49 -76.99
CA LYS A 277 -40.58 0.82 -78.31
C LYS A 277 -40.30 1.79 -79.47
N ALA A 278 -40.79 3.04 -79.39
CA ALA A 278 -40.53 4.06 -80.41
C ALA A 278 -39.05 4.46 -80.47
N GLN A 279 -38.36 4.56 -79.31
CA GLN A 279 -36.92 4.82 -79.27
C GLN A 279 -36.10 3.67 -79.88
N GLU A 280 -36.44 2.42 -79.55
CA GLU A 280 -35.75 1.23 -80.08
C GLU A 280 -35.86 1.11 -81.60
N ILE A 281 -37.08 1.25 -82.15
CA ILE A 281 -37.34 1.19 -83.59
C ILE A 281 -36.59 2.31 -84.33
N MET A 282 -36.54 3.53 -83.77
CA MET A 282 -35.76 4.62 -84.36
C MET A 282 -34.26 4.32 -84.37
N ALA A 283 -33.72 3.70 -83.32
CA ALA A 283 -32.30 3.32 -83.28
C ALA A 283 -31.96 2.23 -84.31
N GLN A 284 -32.82 1.22 -84.45
CA GLN A 284 -32.68 0.14 -85.44
C GLN A 284 -32.68 0.69 -86.87
N GLY A 285 -33.63 1.57 -87.21
CA GLY A 285 -33.71 2.19 -88.54
C GLY A 285 -32.48 3.01 -88.93
N ARG A 286 -31.87 3.73 -87.98
CA ARG A 286 -30.61 4.48 -88.23
C ARG A 286 -29.41 3.55 -88.49
N ASN A 287 -29.39 2.36 -87.91
CA ASN A 287 -28.31 1.39 -88.14
C ASN A 287 -28.42 0.74 -89.52
N LEU A 288 -29.62 0.27 -89.89
CA LEU A 288 -29.90 -0.28 -91.24
C LEU A 288 -29.51 0.70 -92.36
N GLN A 289 -29.81 2.00 -92.21
CA GLN A 289 -29.39 3.03 -93.16
C GLN A 289 -27.87 3.12 -93.37
N LYS A 290 -27.06 2.88 -92.33
CA LYS A 290 -25.59 2.85 -92.44
C LYS A 290 -25.11 1.59 -93.16
N THR A 291 -25.69 0.43 -92.84
CA THR A 291 -25.36 -0.85 -93.48
C THR A 291 -25.62 -0.81 -94.99
N ILE A 292 -26.81 -0.33 -95.40
CA ILE A 292 -27.19 -0.15 -96.81
C ILE A 292 -26.20 0.73 -97.58
N LYS A 293 -25.68 1.80 -96.96
CA LYS A 293 -24.68 2.68 -97.59
C LYS A 293 -23.37 1.93 -97.85
N SER A 294 -22.86 1.21 -96.85
CA SER A 294 -21.60 0.47 -96.96
C SER A 294 -21.69 -0.68 -97.98
N LEU A 295 -22.80 -1.42 -98.02
CA LEU A 295 -23.01 -2.50 -98.99
C LEU A 295 -23.07 -2.00 -100.45
N LYS A 296 -23.53 -0.77 -100.70
CA LYS A 296 -23.48 -0.16 -102.05
C LYS A 296 -22.06 0.19 -102.48
N GLU A 297 -21.25 0.69 -101.55
CA GLU A 297 -19.85 1.05 -101.82
C GLU A 297 -19.04 -0.23 -102.14
N GLN A 298 -19.20 -1.30 -101.37
CA GLN A 298 -18.53 -2.60 -101.60
C GLN A 298 -18.91 -3.31 -102.91
N LEU A 299 -20.09 -3.05 -103.48
CA LEU A 299 -20.51 -3.63 -104.76
C LEU A 299 -19.89 -2.90 -105.96
N ALA A 300 -19.43 -1.66 -105.78
CA ALA A 300 -18.89 -0.82 -106.85
C ALA A 300 -17.40 -1.09 -107.15
N ASP A 301 -16.64 -1.63 -106.19
CA ASP A 301 -15.20 -1.92 -106.31
C ASP A 301 -14.87 -3.25 -107.03
N LEU A 302 -15.86 -4.02 -107.47
CA LEU A 302 -15.69 -5.32 -108.13
C LEU A 302 -15.89 -5.21 -109.66
N ASP A 303 -14.83 -4.84 -110.39
CA ASP A 303 -14.89 -4.44 -111.81
C ASP A 303 -14.65 -5.60 -112.84
N ASP A 304 -15.12 -5.40 -114.07
CA ASP A 304 -15.84 -6.43 -114.87
C ASP A 304 -15.00 -7.24 -115.91
N ASN A 305 -13.68 -7.37 -115.77
CA ASN A 305 -12.79 -7.50 -116.96
C ASN A 305 -11.89 -8.77 -117.13
N ASN A 306 -12.25 -9.96 -116.61
CA ASN A 306 -11.50 -11.20 -116.94
C ASN A 306 -12.33 -12.49 -116.92
N GLN A 307 -12.92 -12.87 -118.06
CA GLN A 307 -13.36 -14.24 -118.37
C GLN A 307 -12.53 -14.81 -119.53
N ALA A 308 -11.38 -15.39 -119.22
CA ALA A 308 -10.56 -16.13 -120.18
C ALA A 308 -11.02 -17.60 -120.27
N ASP A 309 -11.01 -18.18 -121.48
CA ASP A 309 -11.26 -19.61 -121.67
C ASP A 309 -10.07 -20.45 -121.16
N LEU A 310 -10.26 -21.05 -119.99
CA LEU A 310 -9.26 -21.85 -119.25
C LEU A 310 -9.36 -23.36 -119.52
N SER A 311 -10.00 -23.78 -120.62
CA SER A 311 -10.26 -25.19 -120.94
C SER A 311 -9.01 -26.05 -121.15
N ALA A 312 -7.92 -25.49 -121.69
CA ALA A 312 -6.65 -26.19 -121.86
C ALA A 312 -5.95 -26.45 -120.52
N SER A 313 -5.85 -25.43 -119.66
CA SER A 313 -5.25 -25.52 -118.32
C SER A 313 -5.89 -26.62 -117.47
N LYS A 314 -7.23 -26.73 -117.51
CA LYS A 314 -7.99 -27.75 -116.78
C LYS A 314 -7.59 -29.19 -117.11
N LYS A 315 -7.12 -29.49 -118.33
CA LYS A 315 -6.68 -30.85 -118.70
C LYS A 315 -5.32 -31.23 -118.13
N LEU A 316 -4.41 -30.28 -117.95
CA LEU A 316 -3.10 -30.55 -117.34
C LEU A 316 -3.20 -30.66 -115.81
N VAL A 317 -4.04 -29.84 -115.17
CA VAL A 317 -4.33 -29.97 -113.73
C VAL A 317 -4.91 -31.35 -113.39
N GLN A 318 -5.67 -31.97 -114.29
CA GLN A 318 -6.17 -33.35 -114.10
C GLN A 318 -5.07 -34.43 -114.05
N GLN A 319 -3.84 -34.16 -114.50
CA GLN A 319 -2.70 -35.08 -114.41
C GLN A 319 -1.90 -34.95 -113.09
N LYS A 320 -2.17 -33.90 -112.29
CA LYS A 320 -1.57 -33.66 -110.96
C LYS A 320 -1.60 -34.87 -110.01
N PRO A 321 -2.70 -35.63 -109.88
CA PRO A 321 -2.75 -36.75 -108.93
C PRO A 321 -1.79 -37.88 -109.30
N GLN A 322 -1.58 -38.11 -110.61
CA GLN A 322 -0.69 -39.16 -111.10
C GLN A 322 0.78 -38.77 -110.93
N LEU A 323 1.12 -37.49 -111.14
CA LEU A 323 2.45 -36.95 -110.80
C LEU A 323 2.75 -37.05 -109.30
N LEU A 324 1.77 -36.75 -108.44
CA LEU A 324 1.89 -36.91 -106.99
C LEU A 324 2.05 -38.38 -106.57
N GLN A 325 1.34 -39.31 -107.23
CA GLN A 325 1.52 -40.74 -107.00
C GLN A 325 2.96 -41.17 -107.30
N TRP A 326 3.49 -40.80 -108.47
CA TRP A 326 4.88 -41.08 -108.82
C TRP A 326 5.87 -40.44 -107.84
N GLN A 327 5.60 -39.22 -107.35
CA GLN A 327 6.44 -38.57 -106.33
C GLN A 327 6.42 -39.33 -105.00
N ALA A 328 5.26 -39.86 -104.62
CA ALA A 328 5.09 -40.67 -103.41
C ALA A 328 5.78 -42.03 -103.53
N GLU A 329 5.70 -42.69 -104.69
CA GLU A 329 6.41 -43.94 -104.97
C GLU A 329 7.93 -43.72 -104.96
N TYR A 330 8.42 -42.64 -105.59
CA TYR A 330 9.83 -42.25 -105.57
C TYR A 330 10.35 -41.98 -104.14
N LYS A 331 9.59 -41.20 -103.35
CA LYS A 331 9.90 -40.96 -101.94
C LYS A 331 9.82 -42.22 -101.09
N SER A 332 8.86 -43.10 -101.34
CA SER A 332 8.71 -44.38 -100.64
C SER A 332 9.93 -45.27 -100.91
N CYS A 333 10.44 -45.32 -102.15
CA CYS A 333 11.70 -46.01 -102.44
C CYS A 333 12.88 -45.37 -101.69
N LEU A 334 13.04 -44.04 -101.70
CA LEU A 334 14.10 -43.37 -100.93
C LEU A 334 14.00 -43.62 -99.42
N GLN A 335 12.80 -43.52 -98.85
CA GLN A 335 12.54 -43.79 -97.43
C GLN A 335 12.84 -45.25 -97.10
N LYS A 336 12.39 -46.20 -97.91
CA LYS A 336 12.61 -47.62 -97.66
C LYS A 336 14.09 -48.00 -97.71
N ALA A 337 14.89 -47.34 -98.55
CA ALA A 337 16.34 -47.50 -98.52
C ALA A 337 16.96 -47.04 -97.18
N ASP A 338 16.50 -45.91 -96.64
CA ASP A 338 17.01 -45.38 -95.36
C ASP A 338 16.40 -46.09 -94.13
N GLU A 339 15.13 -46.51 -94.17
CA GLU A 339 14.49 -47.35 -93.14
C GLU A 339 15.21 -48.68 -92.98
N LEU A 340 15.47 -49.40 -94.08
CA LEU A 340 16.18 -50.68 -94.03
C LEU A 340 17.61 -50.52 -93.45
N LYS A 341 18.23 -49.36 -93.65
CA LYS A 341 19.51 -48.99 -93.04
C LYS A 341 19.37 -48.63 -91.55
N GLN A 342 18.38 -47.82 -91.18
CA GLN A 342 18.13 -47.41 -89.79
C GLN A 342 17.65 -48.58 -88.91
N GLU A 343 16.76 -49.45 -89.40
CA GLU A 343 16.32 -50.65 -88.67
C GLU A 343 17.50 -51.56 -88.34
N LYS A 344 18.41 -51.74 -89.31
CA LYS A 344 19.70 -52.42 -89.09
C LYS A 344 20.48 -51.75 -87.96
N GLU A 345 20.70 -50.43 -88.00
CA GLU A 345 21.44 -49.71 -86.95
C GLU A 345 20.73 -49.71 -85.58
N GLN A 346 19.39 -49.66 -85.55
CA GLN A 346 18.60 -49.50 -84.34
C GLN A 346 18.48 -50.80 -83.52
N ILE A 347 18.46 -51.96 -84.19
CA ILE A 347 18.63 -53.28 -83.57
C ILE A 347 19.93 -53.32 -82.74
N LEU A 348 21.00 -52.65 -83.21
CA LEU A 348 22.30 -52.59 -82.53
C LEU A 348 22.36 -51.54 -81.40
N ALA A 349 21.42 -50.59 -81.38
CA ALA A 349 21.36 -49.50 -80.41
C ALA A 349 20.42 -49.80 -79.23
N LEU A 350 19.26 -50.42 -79.49
CA LEU A 350 18.27 -50.81 -78.46
C LEU A 350 18.75 -51.96 -77.57
N SER A 351 19.64 -52.79 -78.11
CA SER A 351 20.36 -53.79 -77.36
C SER A 351 21.83 -53.63 -77.72
N PRO A 352 22.59 -52.77 -77.03
CA PRO A 352 24.05 -52.69 -77.18
C PRO A 352 24.69 -54.05 -76.91
N ASP A 353 24.04 -54.84 -76.05
CA ASP A 353 24.33 -56.23 -75.75
C ASP A 353 24.10 -57.15 -76.97
N THR A 354 23.11 -56.87 -77.84
CA THR A 354 22.92 -57.60 -79.11
C THR A 354 24.15 -57.42 -80.01
N LYS A 355 24.80 -56.25 -79.98
CA LYS A 355 26.06 -56.02 -80.69
C LYS A 355 27.20 -56.92 -80.20
N GLN A 356 27.17 -57.36 -78.94
CA GLN A 356 28.13 -58.33 -78.38
C GLN A 356 27.83 -59.78 -78.79
N VAL A 357 26.71 -60.03 -79.49
CA VAL A 357 26.29 -61.37 -79.95
C VAL A 357 25.95 -61.46 -81.45
N LEU A 358 26.17 -60.42 -82.27
CA LEU A 358 25.94 -60.48 -83.73
C LEU A 358 26.82 -61.52 -84.44
N ASP A 359 28.03 -61.74 -83.92
CA ASP A 359 28.96 -62.74 -84.45
C ASP A 359 28.60 -64.17 -83.99
N LEU A 360 27.64 -64.32 -83.06
CA LEU A 360 27.12 -65.62 -82.65
C LEU A 360 26.06 -66.10 -83.64
N THR A 361 26.05 -67.39 -83.92
CA THR A 361 24.96 -67.99 -84.71
C THR A 361 23.66 -68.04 -83.88
N PRO A 362 22.48 -68.12 -84.53
CA PRO A 362 21.19 -68.14 -83.83
C PRO A 362 21.05 -69.19 -82.72
N GLU A 363 21.81 -70.29 -82.78
CA GLU A 363 21.82 -71.37 -81.79
C GLU A 363 22.47 -70.98 -80.45
N GLN A 364 23.61 -70.28 -80.48
CA GLN A 364 24.42 -70.02 -79.28
C GLN A 364 23.73 -69.05 -78.31
N ILE A 365 22.99 -68.11 -78.89
CA ILE A 365 22.23 -67.06 -78.21
C ILE A 365 21.19 -67.64 -77.22
N LYS A 366 20.73 -68.89 -77.44
CA LYS A 366 19.69 -69.54 -76.63
C LYS A 366 20.15 -70.01 -75.24
N GLN A 367 21.40 -70.41 -75.06
CA GLN A 367 21.90 -70.96 -73.79
C GLN A 367 22.02 -69.90 -72.70
N LEU A 368 22.46 -68.70 -73.09
CA LEU A 368 22.61 -67.50 -72.26
C LEU A 368 21.30 -67.12 -71.53
N GLN A 369 20.15 -67.57 -72.03
CA GLN A 369 18.85 -67.23 -71.47
C GLN A 369 18.56 -67.86 -70.10
N ALA A 370 19.07 -69.06 -69.84
CA ALA A 370 18.65 -69.88 -68.69
C ALA A 370 19.20 -69.37 -67.34
N ASP A 371 20.46 -68.94 -67.32
CA ASP A 371 21.20 -68.62 -66.08
C ASP A 371 20.69 -67.35 -65.36
N TYR A 372 19.92 -66.51 -66.06
CA TYR A 372 19.49 -65.20 -65.54
C TYR A 372 18.42 -65.27 -64.43
N LEU A 373 17.54 -66.27 -64.46
CA LEU A 373 16.22 -66.20 -63.81
C LEU A 373 16.18 -66.47 -62.28
N ALA A 374 17.28 -66.27 -61.51
CA ALA A 374 17.45 -66.88 -60.17
C ALA A 374 17.81 -65.95 -58.94
N LEU A 375 17.36 -64.68 -58.82
CA LEU A 375 17.89 -63.64 -57.85
C LEU A 375 16.84 -62.82 -56.94
N PRO A 376 17.21 -62.18 -55.76
CA PRO A 376 16.33 -61.49 -54.69
C PRO A 376 16.29 -59.87 -54.50
N LYS A 377 15.60 -59.18 -53.48
CA LYS A 377 15.12 -57.68 -53.42
C LYS A 377 15.19 -56.76 -52.07
N GLN A 378 14.75 -55.43 -51.98
CA GLN A 378 15.09 -54.30 -50.95
C GLN A 378 14.04 -53.12 -50.54
N GLU A 379 14.28 -52.13 -49.57
CA GLU A 379 13.34 -51.12 -48.82
C GLU A 379 13.83 -49.61 -48.36
N ASN A 380 13.00 -48.66 -47.74
CA ASN A 380 13.18 -47.11 -47.48
C ASN A 380 12.91 -46.36 -46.03
N ARG A 381 12.92 -44.96 -45.81
CA ARG A 381 13.26 -44.05 -44.57
C ARG A 381 12.39 -42.76 -44.06
N VAL A 382 12.56 -42.10 -42.81
CA VAL A 382 11.88 -40.81 -42.19
C VAL A 382 12.62 -39.98 -40.97
N GLU A 383 12.28 -38.69 -40.53
CA GLU A 383 12.92 -37.73 -39.45
C GLU A 383 12.04 -36.72 -38.54
N ALA A 384 12.53 -36.07 -37.40
CA ALA A 384 12.01 -34.81 -36.65
C ALA A 384 12.88 -34.19 -35.40
N ALA A 385 12.50 -33.06 -34.72
CA ALA A 385 13.35 -31.99 -33.99
C ALA A 385 13.16 -31.67 -32.41
N PRO A 386 13.92 -30.71 -31.72
CA PRO A 386 14.11 -30.61 -30.23
C PRO A 386 13.51 -29.40 -29.40
N ASN A 387 13.56 -29.44 -28.04
CA ASN A 387 12.94 -28.46 -27.08
C ASN A 387 13.81 -28.16 -25.81
N SER A 388 13.56 -27.07 -25.03
CA SER A 388 14.65 -26.33 -24.30
C SER A 388 14.72 -26.28 -22.75
N ASN A 389 14.03 -27.13 -21.97
CA ASN A 389 13.93 -26.97 -20.49
C ASN A 389 14.80 -27.93 -19.61
N ASP A 390 15.67 -28.76 -20.19
CA ASP A 390 16.33 -29.88 -19.48
C ASP A 390 17.59 -29.53 -18.65
N LYS A 391 18.09 -28.29 -18.69
CA LYS A 391 19.33 -27.91 -17.96
C LYS A 391 19.15 -27.74 -16.43
N LEU A 392 17.91 -27.65 -15.95
CA LEU A 392 17.58 -27.32 -14.55
C LEU A 392 18.08 -28.39 -13.55
N TRP A 393 18.02 -29.67 -13.93
CA TRP A 393 18.44 -30.81 -13.09
C TRP A 393 19.94 -30.81 -12.78
N TYR A 394 20.77 -30.45 -13.75
CA TYR A 394 22.23 -30.39 -13.58
C TYR A 394 22.68 -29.25 -12.65
N VAL A 395 21.99 -28.10 -12.70
CA VAL A 395 22.32 -26.93 -11.87
C VAL A 395 21.98 -27.19 -10.39
N ILE A 396 20.79 -27.75 -10.11
CA ILE A 396 20.37 -28.09 -8.73
C ILE A 396 21.32 -29.12 -8.10
N GLY A 397 21.70 -30.17 -8.85
CA GLY A 397 22.61 -31.20 -8.36
C GLY A 397 24.01 -30.67 -8.03
N ALA A 398 24.54 -29.76 -8.84
CA ALA A 398 25.86 -29.16 -8.62
C ALA A 398 25.91 -28.27 -7.35
N VAL A 399 24.89 -27.45 -7.11
CA VAL A 399 24.84 -26.56 -5.93
C VAL A 399 24.76 -27.37 -4.63
N LEU A 400 23.94 -28.42 -4.58
CA LEU A 400 23.79 -29.28 -3.41
C LEU A 400 25.08 -30.06 -3.08
N ALA A 401 25.82 -30.50 -4.10
CA ALA A 401 27.09 -31.20 -3.90
C ALA A 401 28.17 -30.29 -3.25
N VAL A 402 28.26 -29.03 -3.68
CA VAL A 402 29.22 -28.06 -3.08
C VAL A 402 28.84 -27.70 -1.64
N LEU A 403 27.55 -27.50 -1.36
CA LEU A 403 27.06 -27.24 0.00
C LEU A 403 27.31 -28.41 0.95
N GLY A 404 27.14 -29.65 0.47
CA GLY A 404 27.44 -30.86 1.23
C GLY A 404 28.92 -30.97 1.63
N LEU A 405 29.84 -30.66 0.73
CA LEU A 405 31.29 -30.65 1.00
C LEU A 405 31.69 -29.67 2.12
N ILE A 406 31.09 -28.48 2.14
CA ILE A 406 31.37 -27.45 3.15
C ILE A 406 30.82 -27.87 4.52
N LEU A 407 29.57 -28.37 4.57
CA LEU A 407 28.93 -28.81 5.81
C LEU A 407 29.58 -30.06 6.41
N LEU A 408 30.26 -30.89 5.61
CA LEU A 408 30.93 -32.11 6.07
C LEU A 408 32.11 -31.81 7.00
N VAL A 409 32.78 -30.66 6.83
CA VAL A 409 33.89 -30.22 7.69
C VAL A 409 33.41 -29.62 9.02
N MET A 410 32.21 -29.00 9.05
CA MET A 410 31.68 -28.34 10.25
C MET A 410 30.68 -29.17 11.08
N MET A 411 29.83 -29.98 10.43
CA MET A 411 28.72 -30.69 11.07
C MET A 411 28.55 -32.15 10.58
N GLY A 412 29.61 -32.74 10.04
CA GLY A 412 29.75 -34.18 9.82
C GLY A 412 28.59 -34.82 9.05
N THR A 413 27.73 -35.56 9.78
CA THR A 413 26.62 -36.36 9.21
C THR A 413 25.64 -35.55 8.35
N VAL A 414 25.40 -34.28 8.68
CA VAL A 414 24.49 -33.41 7.92
C VAL A 414 25.06 -33.09 6.52
N GLY A 415 26.38 -32.92 6.39
CA GLY A 415 27.04 -32.65 5.10
C GLY A 415 26.98 -33.84 4.14
N VAL A 416 27.04 -35.08 4.66
CA VAL A 416 26.95 -36.32 3.87
C VAL A 416 25.60 -36.42 3.16
N ILE A 417 24.49 -36.07 3.83
CA ILE A 417 23.13 -36.16 3.27
C ILE A 417 22.95 -35.18 2.09
N ALA A 418 23.42 -33.94 2.24
CA ALA A 418 23.37 -32.94 1.16
C ALA A 418 24.19 -33.38 -0.07
N LEU A 419 25.39 -33.94 0.14
CA LEU A 419 26.28 -34.39 -0.93
C LEU A 419 25.67 -35.55 -1.74
N ILE A 420 25.10 -36.56 -1.07
CA ILE A 420 24.43 -37.69 -1.73
C ILE A 420 23.23 -37.19 -2.54
N THR A 421 22.46 -36.25 -2.01
CA THR A 421 21.28 -35.68 -2.69
C THR A 421 21.68 -34.97 -3.99
N GLY A 422 22.78 -34.19 -3.98
CA GLY A 422 23.30 -33.54 -5.20
C GLY A 422 23.73 -34.53 -6.28
N LEU A 423 24.40 -35.63 -5.89
CA LEU A 423 24.82 -36.69 -6.82
C LEU A 423 23.65 -37.45 -7.45
N ILE A 424 22.56 -37.69 -6.70
CA ILE A 424 21.35 -38.33 -7.23
C ILE A 424 20.72 -37.50 -8.35
N PHE A 425 20.63 -36.18 -8.19
CA PHE A 425 20.09 -35.28 -9.22
C PHE A 425 20.95 -35.26 -10.49
N LEU A 426 22.28 -35.29 -10.37
CA LEU A 426 23.19 -35.41 -11.51
C LEU A 426 23.05 -36.76 -12.23
N GLY A 427 22.93 -37.87 -11.49
CA GLY A 427 22.72 -39.21 -12.05
C GLY A 427 21.40 -39.35 -12.80
N ALA A 428 20.31 -38.77 -12.27
CA ALA A 428 19.00 -38.75 -12.92
C ALA A 428 19.02 -38.01 -14.27
N GLY A 429 19.78 -36.91 -14.37
CA GLY A 429 19.99 -36.18 -15.62
C GLY A 429 20.69 -37.02 -16.69
N TYR A 430 21.71 -37.80 -16.32
CA TYR A 430 22.49 -38.62 -17.25
C TYR A 430 21.68 -39.79 -17.83
N VAL A 431 20.96 -40.54 -16.98
CA VAL A 431 20.26 -41.77 -17.39
C VAL A 431 19.10 -41.46 -18.35
N LYS A 432 18.40 -40.33 -18.19
CA LYS A 432 17.26 -39.97 -19.05
C LYS A 432 17.69 -39.62 -20.48
N GLY A 433 18.92 -39.10 -20.68
CA GLY A 433 19.44 -38.75 -22.00
C GLY A 433 19.87 -39.94 -22.87
N ASN A 434 20.32 -41.05 -22.26
CA ASN A 434 20.95 -42.14 -23.03
C ASN A 434 19.94 -43.15 -23.64
N ASN A 435 18.71 -43.21 -23.12
CA ASN A 435 17.70 -44.17 -23.60
C ASN A 435 17.09 -43.80 -24.97
N ALA A 436 17.22 -42.56 -25.44
CA ALA A 436 16.71 -42.15 -26.76
C ALA A 436 17.51 -42.72 -27.94
N ASN A 437 18.79 -43.07 -27.76
CA ASN A 437 19.69 -43.46 -28.85
C ASN A 437 19.58 -44.93 -29.31
N LYS A 438 18.97 -45.83 -28.52
CA LYS A 438 19.01 -47.28 -28.82
C LYS A 438 18.03 -47.78 -29.87
N GLN A 439 16.94 -47.07 -30.19
CA GLN A 439 15.96 -47.54 -31.18
C GLN A 439 16.45 -47.44 -32.64
N ASN A 440 17.36 -46.53 -32.96
CA ASN A 440 17.76 -46.26 -34.35
C ASN A 440 18.76 -47.27 -34.95
N ALA A 441 19.37 -48.14 -34.14
CA ALA A 441 20.44 -49.03 -34.60
C ALA A 441 19.96 -50.28 -35.36
N ALA A 442 18.76 -50.81 -35.04
CA ALA A 442 18.32 -52.13 -35.49
C ALA A 442 17.88 -52.21 -36.98
N ILE A 443 17.64 -51.08 -37.63
CA ILE A 443 17.10 -51.02 -39.01
C ILE A 443 18.21 -51.19 -40.07
N LEU A 444 19.48 -50.90 -39.73
CA LEU A 444 20.56 -50.79 -40.70
C LEU A 444 21.19 -52.14 -41.15
N GLU A 445 21.05 -53.21 -40.35
CA GLU A 445 21.80 -54.45 -40.55
C GLU A 445 21.22 -55.35 -41.66
N LYS A 446 19.88 -55.40 -41.79
CA LYS A 446 19.16 -56.25 -42.76
C LYS A 446 19.50 -55.93 -44.23
N GLN A 447 19.89 -54.69 -44.55
CA GLN A 447 20.06 -54.23 -45.93
C GLN A 447 21.34 -54.75 -46.60
N LYS A 448 22.35 -55.21 -45.86
CA LYS A 448 23.66 -55.62 -46.45
C LYS A 448 23.66 -56.96 -47.18
N LEU A 449 22.83 -57.93 -46.76
CA LEU A 449 22.95 -59.33 -47.20
C LEU A 449 22.47 -59.56 -48.66
N VAL A 450 21.49 -58.79 -49.13
CA VAL A 450 20.87 -58.97 -50.46
C VAL A 450 21.83 -58.60 -51.60
N ALA A 451 22.68 -57.59 -51.39
CA ALA A 451 23.57 -57.07 -52.42
C ALA A 451 24.62 -58.09 -52.93
N GLN A 452 25.05 -59.02 -52.06
CA GLN A 452 26.22 -59.85 -52.34
C GLN A 452 25.99 -60.94 -53.42
N LYS A 453 24.75 -61.44 -53.58
CA LYS A 453 24.47 -62.53 -54.54
C LYS A 453 24.35 -62.06 -55.99
N ARG A 454 23.89 -60.83 -56.21
CA ARG A 454 23.54 -60.32 -57.55
C ARG A 454 24.77 -59.95 -58.38
N GLN A 455 25.88 -59.63 -57.71
CA GLN A 455 27.17 -59.35 -58.33
C GLN A 455 27.78 -60.53 -59.13
N GLY A 456 27.34 -61.78 -58.87
CA GLY A 456 27.92 -62.99 -59.47
C GLY A 456 27.66 -63.18 -60.96
N PHE A 457 26.40 -63.05 -61.42
CA PHE A 457 26.02 -63.26 -62.83
C PHE A 457 26.70 -62.25 -63.77
N GLY A 458 26.93 -61.01 -63.30
CA GLY A 458 27.53 -59.93 -64.08
C GLY A 458 28.93 -60.22 -64.62
N GLN A 459 29.66 -61.16 -64.02
CA GLN A 459 31.02 -61.53 -64.46
C GLN A 459 31.05 -62.59 -65.58
N GLN A 460 29.96 -63.35 -65.80
CA GLN A 460 29.98 -64.51 -66.71
C GLN A 460 29.66 -64.14 -68.16
N TYR A 461 28.67 -63.27 -68.38
CA TYR A 461 28.18 -62.91 -69.73
C TYR A 461 28.56 -61.50 -70.18
N GLY A 462 29.21 -60.71 -69.33
CA GLY A 462 29.39 -59.26 -69.55
C GLY A 462 28.13 -58.43 -69.33
N LEU A 463 27.02 -59.07 -68.91
CA LEU A 463 25.69 -58.47 -68.79
C LEU A 463 25.29 -58.27 -67.32
N ASN A 464 24.94 -57.04 -66.93
CA ASN A 464 24.59 -56.72 -65.54
C ASN A 464 23.18 -57.24 -65.19
N PRO A 465 23.02 -58.19 -64.25
CA PRO A 465 21.74 -58.84 -63.99
C PRO A 465 20.69 -57.92 -63.38
N ASP A 466 21.06 -56.77 -62.81
CA ASP A 466 20.09 -56.00 -62.05
C ASP A 466 19.06 -55.27 -62.91
N ASN A 467 19.38 -55.09 -64.20
CA ASN A 467 18.59 -54.36 -65.19
C ASN A 467 18.49 -55.08 -66.56
N LEU A 468 18.73 -56.39 -66.65
CA LEU A 468 18.79 -57.13 -67.92
C LEU A 468 17.45 -57.75 -68.34
N ASP A 469 17.08 -57.66 -69.62
CA ASP A 469 15.99 -58.46 -70.22
C ASP A 469 16.54 -59.44 -71.25
N ILE A 470 16.48 -60.72 -70.87
CA ILE A 470 17.20 -61.80 -71.51
C ILE A 470 16.47 -62.37 -72.75
N ASN A 471 15.15 -62.16 -72.89
CA ASN A 471 14.41 -62.60 -74.08
C ASN A 471 14.67 -61.67 -75.28
N ASN A 472 14.74 -60.37 -74.99
CA ASN A 472 14.80 -59.30 -75.97
C ASN A 472 16.07 -59.38 -76.83
N LEU A 473 17.21 -59.62 -76.17
CA LEU A 473 18.53 -59.83 -76.79
C LEU A 473 18.51 -60.83 -77.97
N VAL A 474 17.74 -61.92 -77.81
CA VAL A 474 17.70 -63.06 -78.73
C VAL A 474 16.93 -62.76 -80.02
N ALA A 475 15.81 -62.05 -79.90
CA ALA A 475 14.96 -61.71 -81.03
C ALA A 475 15.67 -60.73 -81.98
N ASN A 476 16.41 -59.78 -81.40
CA ASN A 476 17.01 -58.65 -82.11
C ASN A 476 18.08 -59.10 -83.13
N ALA A 477 18.97 -60.03 -82.77
CA ALA A 477 20.03 -60.50 -83.67
C ALA A 477 19.50 -61.08 -85.00
N ASN A 478 18.42 -61.86 -84.95
CA ASN A 478 17.85 -62.54 -86.12
C ASN A 478 17.17 -61.58 -87.11
N GLN A 479 16.62 -60.45 -86.65
CA GLN A 479 15.94 -59.51 -87.55
C GLN A 479 16.90 -58.76 -88.47
N TYR A 480 18.14 -58.52 -88.04
CA TYR A 480 19.13 -57.73 -88.78
C TYR A 480 19.38 -58.25 -90.20
N HIS A 481 19.60 -59.57 -90.35
CA HIS A 481 19.96 -60.18 -91.63
C HIS A 481 18.85 -60.17 -92.69
N LEU A 482 17.56 -60.12 -92.28
CA LEU A 482 16.45 -60.06 -93.24
C LEU A 482 16.37 -58.72 -93.98
N LYS A 483 16.76 -57.63 -93.32
CA LYS A 483 16.62 -56.26 -93.85
C LYS A 483 17.61 -55.97 -94.98
N GLU A 484 18.80 -56.58 -94.95
CA GLU A 484 19.85 -56.36 -95.96
C GLU A 484 19.44 -56.78 -97.39
N ASN A 485 18.66 -57.85 -97.54
CA ASN A 485 18.24 -58.32 -98.87
C ASN A 485 17.14 -57.44 -99.50
N ALA A 486 16.29 -56.81 -98.70
CA ALA A 486 15.21 -55.95 -99.18
C ALA A 486 15.72 -54.64 -99.83
N GLU A 487 16.93 -54.20 -99.46
CA GLU A 487 17.53 -52.94 -99.90
C GLU A 487 17.86 -52.95 -101.41
N LYS A 488 18.27 -54.10 -101.96
CA LYS A 488 18.71 -54.21 -103.36
C LYS A 488 17.56 -54.03 -104.37
N ALA A 489 16.43 -54.70 -104.14
CA ALA A 489 15.28 -54.67 -105.07
C ALA A 489 14.65 -53.26 -105.18
N ASN A 490 14.76 -52.47 -104.12
CA ASN A 490 14.18 -51.14 -104.03
C ASN A 490 14.83 -50.11 -104.98
N ASN A 491 16.11 -50.30 -105.34
CA ASN A 491 16.85 -49.34 -106.15
C ASN A 491 16.51 -49.39 -107.65
N GLU A 492 16.02 -50.53 -108.18
CA GLU A 492 15.65 -50.66 -109.59
C GLU A 492 14.39 -49.85 -109.94
N GLN A 493 13.37 -49.92 -109.06
CA GLN A 493 12.09 -49.22 -109.22
C GLN A 493 12.26 -47.69 -109.27
N LEU A 494 13.23 -47.15 -108.55
CA LEU A 494 13.53 -45.73 -108.46
C LEU A 494 14.00 -45.14 -109.81
N SER A 495 14.64 -45.96 -110.67
CA SER A 495 15.11 -45.54 -111.99
C SER A 495 13.96 -45.26 -112.97
N GLN A 496 12.96 -46.15 -113.00
CA GLN A 496 11.84 -46.08 -113.95
C GLN A 496 10.97 -44.83 -113.75
N ILE A 497 10.75 -44.44 -112.50
CA ILE A 497 9.89 -43.30 -112.15
C ILE A 497 10.42 -41.97 -112.72
N ASN A 498 11.75 -41.77 -112.75
CA ASN A 498 12.34 -40.52 -113.25
C ASN A 498 12.04 -40.25 -114.74
N GLN A 499 11.85 -41.31 -115.54
CA GLN A 499 11.63 -41.18 -116.98
C GLN A 499 10.24 -40.59 -117.32
N GLU A 500 9.22 -40.95 -116.56
CA GLU A 500 7.84 -40.48 -116.77
C GLU A 500 7.66 -38.98 -116.41
N VAL A 501 8.41 -38.49 -115.42
CA VAL A 501 8.34 -37.09 -114.94
C VAL A 501 8.79 -36.10 -116.02
N ALA A 502 9.91 -36.39 -116.69
CA ALA A 502 10.46 -35.55 -117.77
C ALA A 502 9.46 -35.37 -118.93
N GLN A 503 8.67 -36.40 -119.24
CA GLN A 503 7.66 -36.31 -120.31
C GLN A 503 6.49 -35.39 -119.94
N LEU A 504 6.13 -35.30 -118.65
CA LEU A 504 5.08 -34.38 -118.19
C LEU A 504 5.56 -32.92 -118.11
N ALA A 505 6.83 -32.69 -117.73
CA ALA A 505 7.45 -31.36 -117.68
C ALA A 505 7.27 -30.56 -118.98
N ALA A 506 7.56 -31.20 -120.11
CA ALA A 506 7.45 -30.58 -121.44
C ALA A 506 6.02 -30.11 -121.78
N ASN A 507 4.98 -30.81 -121.31
CA ASN A 507 3.58 -30.45 -121.57
C ASN A 507 3.13 -29.22 -120.75
N VAL A 508 3.58 -29.13 -119.49
CA VAL A 508 3.30 -27.99 -118.60
C VAL A 508 3.97 -26.73 -119.13
N GLN A 509 5.25 -26.83 -119.52
CA GLN A 509 6.02 -25.75 -120.15
C GLN A 509 5.30 -25.13 -121.36
N ASN A 510 4.74 -25.95 -122.25
CA ASN A 510 4.07 -25.46 -123.46
C ASN A 510 2.80 -24.63 -123.17
N THR A 511 2.10 -24.92 -122.07
CA THR A 511 0.85 -24.21 -121.72
C THR A 511 1.11 -22.92 -120.94
N LEU A 512 2.10 -22.93 -120.03
CA LEU A 512 2.55 -21.71 -119.34
C LEU A 512 3.44 -20.80 -120.21
N LYS A 513 4.01 -21.33 -121.30
CA LYS A 513 5.03 -20.66 -122.15
C LYS A 513 6.27 -20.24 -121.36
N LYS A 514 6.67 -21.06 -120.38
CA LYS A 514 7.77 -20.84 -119.44
C LYS A 514 8.57 -22.15 -119.29
N PRO A 515 9.91 -22.11 -119.21
CA PRO A 515 10.70 -23.32 -119.01
C PRO A 515 10.36 -24.02 -117.68
N ILE A 516 10.34 -25.36 -117.70
CA ILE A 516 10.10 -26.24 -116.54
C ILE A 516 11.21 -27.30 -116.55
N GLU A 517 11.83 -27.58 -115.39
CA GLU A 517 12.86 -28.61 -115.26
C GLU A 517 12.24 -30.02 -115.08
N ASP A 518 12.99 -31.06 -115.42
CA ASP A 518 12.58 -32.48 -115.39
C ASP A 518 12.53 -33.07 -113.97
N ASP A 519 12.06 -32.29 -112.99
CA ASP A 519 11.94 -32.67 -111.59
C ASP A 519 10.51 -32.49 -111.07
N PHE A 520 10.11 -33.32 -110.10
CA PHE A 520 8.75 -33.29 -109.56
C PHE A 520 8.29 -31.91 -109.09
N SER A 521 9.17 -31.11 -108.46
CA SER A 521 8.79 -29.82 -107.88
C SER A 521 8.55 -28.76 -108.94
N SER A 522 9.37 -28.68 -110.00
CA SER A 522 9.12 -27.76 -111.11
C SER A 522 7.84 -28.08 -111.87
N VAL A 523 7.57 -29.37 -112.13
CA VAL A 523 6.34 -29.79 -112.82
C VAL A 523 5.09 -29.56 -111.96
N LEU A 524 5.14 -29.85 -110.65
CA LEU A 524 4.05 -29.54 -109.72
C LEU A 524 3.81 -28.02 -109.64
N SER A 525 4.87 -27.22 -109.47
CA SER A 525 4.74 -25.76 -109.39
C SER A 525 4.10 -25.15 -110.64
N GLY A 526 4.42 -25.68 -111.83
CA GLY A 526 3.76 -25.26 -113.07
C GLY A 526 2.30 -25.69 -113.18
N ILE A 527 1.91 -26.83 -112.58
CA ILE A 527 0.51 -27.25 -112.50
C ILE A 527 -0.26 -26.42 -111.46
N ASP A 528 0.35 -26.10 -110.32
CA ASP A 528 -0.23 -25.24 -109.28
C ASP A 528 -0.53 -23.83 -109.81
N GLU A 529 0.38 -23.22 -110.59
CA GLU A 529 0.18 -21.88 -111.20
C GLU A 529 -1.01 -21.86 -112.20
N LEU A 530 -1.36 -23.01 -112.79
CA LEU A 530 -2.53 -23.16 -113.66
C LEU A 530 -3.84 -23.34 -112.88
N GLU A 531 -3.77 -23.88 -111.66
CA GLU A 531 -4.91 -24.09 -110.76
C GLU A 531 -5.29 -22.79 -110.03
N GLU A 532 -4.31 -22.06 -109.49
CA GLU A 532 -4.52 -20.77 -108.80
C GLU A 532 -5.24 -19.72 -109.68
N LYS A 533 -4.90 -19.68 -110.99
CA LYS A 533 -5.58 -18.82 -111.97
C LYS A 533 -7.04 -19.20 -112.26
N ILE A 534 -7.43 -20.46 -112.00
CA ILE A 534 -8.81 -20.91 -112.15
C ILE A 534 -9.63 -20.53 -110.92
N ASP A 535 -9.09 -20.73 -109.71
CA ASP A 535 -9.81 -20.49 -108.46
C ASP A 535 -10.08 -19.00 -108.22
N HIS A 536 -9.09 -18.13 -108.47
CA HIS A 536 -9.25 -16.68 -108.32
C HIS A 536 -10.40 -16.11 -109.17
N SER A 537 -10.64 -16.68 -110.36
CA SER A 537 -11.75 -16.28 -111.23
C SER A 537 -13.13 -16.68 -110.67
N GLN A 538 -13.22 -17.76 -109.89
CA GLN A 538 -14.47 -18.23 -109.29
C GLN A 538 -14.85 -17.44 -108.03
N GLU A 539 -13.88 -17.10 -107.18
CA GLU A 539 -14.12 -16.40 -105.90
C GLU A 539 -14.77 -15.03 -106.11
N ILE A 540 -14.27 -14.25 -107.08
CA ILE A 540 -14.81 -12.92 -107.45
C ILE A 540 -16.30 -13.02 -107.85
N GLY A 541 -16.67 -14.07 -108.59
CA GLY A 541 -18.05 -14.30 -109.03
C GLY A 541 -19.02 -14.56 -107.88
N GLN A 542 -18.62 -15.37 -106.89
CA GLN A 542 -19.46 -15.65 -105.72
C GLN A 542 -19.65 -14.40 -104.84
N ARG A 543 -18.58 -13.64 -104.61
CA ARG A 543 -18.58 -12.46 -103.72
C ARG A 543 -19.55 -11.36 -104.19
N ARG A 544 -19.63 -11.13 -105.52
CA ARG A 544 -20.59 -10.20 -106.15
C ARG A 544 -22.04 -10.60 -105.91
N MET A 545 -22.35 -11.90 -105.88
CA MET A 545 -23.72 -12.40 -105.68
C MET A 545 -24.22 -12.20 -104.24
N THR A 546 -23.37 -12.46 -103.24
CA THR A 546 -23.73 -12.35 -101.81
C THR A 546 -24.05 -10.91 -101.39
N ILE A 547 -23.21 -9.94 -101.78
CA ILE A 547 -23.38 -8.52 -101.41
C ILE A 547 -24.68 -7.95 -102.01
N SER A 548 -25.01 -8.32 -103.26
CA SER A 548 -26.23 -7.91 -103.95
C SER A 548 -27.50 -8.41 -103.24
N SER A 549 -27.48 -9.63 -102.70
CA SER A 549 -28.60 -10.20 -101.93
C SER A 549 -28.83 -9.45 -100.61
N ALA A 550 -27.77 -9.25 -99.82
CA ALA A 550 -27.85 -8.55 -98.53
C ALA A 550 -28.40 -7.13 -98.66
N LEU A 551 -27.92 -6.38 -99.67
CA LEU A 551 -28.37 -5.00 -99.93
C LEU A 551 -29.89 -4.89 -100.13
N LYS A 552 -30.51 -5.91 -100.74
CA LYS A 552 -31.95 -5.95 -101.03
C LYS A 552 -32.78 -6.19 -99.78
N GLN A 553 -32.29 -7.04 -98.86
CA GLN A 553 -32.97 -7.36 -97.60
C GLN A 553 -33.01 -6.14 -96.67
N ASP A 554 -31.86 -5.53 -96.37
CA ASP A 554 -31.79 -4.38 -95.46
C ASP A 554 -32.70 -3.20 -95.89
N GLN A 555 -32.85 -2.99 -97.20
CA GLN A 555 -33.75 -1.96 -97.77
C GLN A 555 -35.24 -2.25 -97.52
N GLN A 556 -35.62 -3.52 -97.42
CA GLN A 556 -36.98 -3.93 -97.10
C GLN A 556 -37.27 -3.73 -95.61
N ASP A 557 -36.36 -4.18 -94.74
CA ASP A 557 -36.52 -4.12 -93.28
C ASP A 557 -36.58 -2.66 -92.78
N LEU A 558 -35.76 -1.77 -93.37
CA LEU A 558 -35.81 -0.33 -93.10
C LEU A 558 -37.20 0.29 -93.40
N LYS A 559 -37.90 -0.20 -94.43
CA LYS A 559 -39.21 0.31 -94.82
C LYS A 559 -40.30 -0.14 -93.83
N GLU A 560 -40.17 -1.34 -93.27
CA GLU A 560 -41.12 -1.89 -92.29
C GLU A 560 -41.03 -1.17 -90.94
N LEU A 561 -39.82 -0.95 -90.42
CA LEU A 561 -39.58 -0.18 -89.18
C LEU A 561 -40.16 1.25 -89.26
N GLY A 562 -40.11 1.89 -90.44
CA GLY A 562 -40.70 3.22 -90.65
C GLY A 562 -42.22 3.26 -90.44
N LEU A 563 -42.94 2.19 -90.84
CA LEU A 563 -44.40 2.08 -90.67
C LEU A 563 -44.79 1.80 -89.22
N GLN A 564 -44.01 0.97 -88.52
CA GLN A 564 -44.21 0.68 -87.09
C GLN A 564 -44.04 1.95 -86.24
N LEU A 565 -42.99 2.73 -86.51
CA LEU A 565 -42.73 4.00 -85.79
C LEU A 565 -43.86 5.02 -85.99
N GLN A 566 -44.39 5.13 -87.21
CA GLN A 566 -45.52 6.02 -87.52
C GLN A 566 -46.81 5.61 -86.77
N THR A 567 -47.00 4.32 -86.52
CA THR A 567 -48.14 3.80 -85.76
C THR A 567 -48.05 4.18 -84.27
N LEU A 568 -46.86 4.07 -83.66
CA LEU A 568 -46.64 4.46 -82.27
C LEU A 568 -46.81 5.98 -82.06
N PHE A 569 -46.36 6.80 -83.01
CA PHE A 569 -46.58 8.25 -82.98
C PHE A 569 -48.09 8.61 -83.04
N ALA A 570 -48.86 7.93 -83.89
CA ALA A 570 -50.30 8.13 -83.98
C ALA A 570 -51.04 7.76 -82.68
N GLN A 571 -50.64 6.67 -82.01
CA GLN A 571 -51.24 6.23 -80.73
C GLN A 571 -51.03 7.24 -79.60
N ALA A 572 -49.86 7.90 -79.55
CA ALA A 572 -49.56 8.94 -78.56
C ALA A 572 -49.99 10.35 -79.01
N ASN A 573 -50.64 10.49 -80.17
CA ASN A 573 -51.07 11.77 -80.75
C ASN A 573 -49.92 12.79 -80.95
N VAL A 574 -48.74 12.29 -81.28
CA VAL A 574 -47.50 13.06 -81.53
C VAL A 574 -47.08 12.91 -83.00
N LYS A 575 -46.34 13.87 -83.56
CA LYS A 575 -45.97 13.83 -85.00
C LYS A 575 -44.57 13.27 -85.24
N ASN A 576 -43.73 13.28 -84.21
CA ASN A 576 -42.33 12.88 -84.25
C ASN A 576 -41.83 12.56 -82.84
N MET A 577 -40.58 12.10 -82.73
CA MET A 577 -40.01 11.70 -81.43
C MET A 577 -39.80 12.88 -80.46
N ALA A 578 -39.45 14.08 -80.93
CA ALA A 578 -39.27 15.24 -80.06
C ALA A 578 -40.60 15.71 -79.42
N ASP A 579 -41.72 15.57 -80.15
CA ASP A 579 -43.05 15.76 -79.59
C ASP A 579 -43.35 14.70 -78.49
N TYR A 580 -42.91 13.46 -78.68
CA TYR A 580 -43.10 12.35 -77.72
C TYR A 580 -42.22 12.53 -76.46
N ASP A 581 -40.96 12.96 -76.64
CA ASP A 581 -40.02 13.28 -75.56
C ASP A 581 -40.56 14.42 -74.67
N ALA A 582 -41.28 15.39 -75.25
CA ALA A 582 -41.92 16.48 -74.50
C ALA A 582 -43.07 15.97 -73.61
N VAL A 583 -43.95 15.12 -74.14
CA VAL A 583 -45.05 14.51 -73.36
C VAL A 583 -44.50 13.63 -72.22
N TYR A 584 -43.41 12.89 -72.48
CA TYR A 584 -42.72 12.12 -71.43
C TYR A 584 -42.23 13.02 -70.29
N LYS A 585 -41.58 14.14 -70.62
CA LYS A 585 -41.05 15.08 -69.61
C LYS A 585 -42.15 15.67 -68.72
N ASP A 586 -43.27 16.10 -69.30
CA ASP A 586 -44.41 16.64 -68.55
C ASP A 586 -45.03 15.58 -67.62
N SER A 587 -45.05 14.31 -68.04
CA SER A 587 -45.55 13.19 -67.22
C SER A 587 -44.69 12.95 -65.97
N LEU A 588 -43.36 13.06 -66.07
CA LEU A 588 -42.43 12.88 -64.96
C LEU A 588 -42.58 13.98 -63.90
N GLU A 589 -42.81 15.22 -64.33
CA GLU A 589 -43.03 16.35 -63.42
C GLU A 589 -44.34 16.19 -62.64
N GLN A 590 -45.41 15.75 -63.31
CA GLN A 590 -46.69 15.44 -62.66
C GLN A 590 -46.59 14.22 -61.71
N ALA A 591 -45.84 13.17 -62.07
CA ALA A 591 -45.59 12.04 -61.17
C ALA A 591 -44.85 12.46 -59.89
N LYS A 592 -43.89 13.38 -60.00
CA LYS A 592 -43.16 13.95 -58.86
C LYS A 592 -44.07 14.75 -57.94
N ILE A 593 -44.91 15.63 -58.48
CA ILE A 593 -45.90 16.41 -57.70
C ILE A 593 -46.88 15.47 -56.99
N ARG A 594 -47.43 14.47 -57.67
CA ARG A 594 -48.33 13.47 -57.07
C ARG A 594 -47.66 12.69 -55.92
N THR A 595 -46.40 12.31 -56.08
CA THR A 595 -45.63 11.61 -55.04
C THR A 595 -45.41 12.51 -53.81
N GLN A 596 -45.14 13.80 -54.01
CA GLN A 596 -45.02 14.77 -52.91
C GLN A 596 -46.36 15.01 -52.20
N VAL A 597 -47.47 15.11 -52.95
CA VAL A 597 -48.83 15.24 -52.41
C VAL A 597 -49.20 14.03 -51.55
N GLU A 598 -48.99 12.80 -52.03
CA GLU A 598 -49.30 11.58 -51.26
C GLU A 598 -48.38 11.42 -50.03
N ALA A 599 -47.09 11.78 -50.13
CA ALA A 599 -46.19 11.77 -48.97
C ALA A 599 -46.62 12.76 -47.87
N LEU A 600 -46.97 14.00 -48.25
CA LEU A 600 -47.46 15.02 -47.31
C LEU A 600 -48.83 14.63 -46.73
N LYS A 601 -49.75 14.14 -47.56
CA LYS A 601 -51.09 13.68 -47.14
C LYS A 601 -51.01 12.51 -46.17
N LYS A 602 -50.09 11.57 -46.38
CA LYS A 602 -49.82 10.46 -45.45
C LYS A 602 -49.15 10.93 -44.15
N SER A 603 -48.28 11.95 -44.23
CA SER A 603 -47.61 12.52 -43.06
C SER A 603 -48.52 13.40 -42.18
N LEU A 604 -49.61 13.94 -42.73
CA LEU A 604 -50.57 14.81 -42.03
C LEU A 604 -51.90 14.07 -41.73
N ASN A 605 -51.94 12.74 -41.94
CA ASN A 605 -53.18 11.98 -42.04
C ASN A 605 -54.06 12.06 -40.78
N ASP A 606 -53.43 12.07 -39.60
CA ASP A 606 -54.14 12.03 -38.32
C ASP A 606 -54.47 13.46 -37.81
N ASP A 607 -53.63 14.46 -38.13
CA ASP A 607 -53.75 15.85 -37.67
C ASP A 607 -54.58 16.76 -38.59
N LEU A 608 -54.91 16.30 -39.80
CA LEU A 608 -55.68 17.02 -40.84
C LEU A 608 -56.99 17.66 -40.32
N THR A 609 -57.66 17.05 -39.35
CA THR A 609 -58.91 17.56 -38.75
C THR A 609 -58.72 18.65 -37.70
N GLN A 610 -57.51 18.76 -37.13
CA GLN A 610 -57.09 19.81 -36.21
C GLN A 610 -56.51 20.99 -36.99
N LEU A 611 -55.63 20.72 -37.96
CA LEU A 611 -55.00 21.72 -38.82
C LEU A 611 -56.01 22.56 -39.63
N THR A 612 -57.13 21.97 -40.05
CA THR A 612 -58.22 22.67 -40.76
C THR A 612 -59.00 23.66 -39.90
N LYS A 613 -58.87 23.61 -38.57
CA LYS A 613 -59.58 24.49 -37.61
C LYS A 613 -58.66 25.49 -36.90
N THR A 614 -57.35 25.33 -37.03
CA THR A 614 -56.35 26.17 -36.35
C THR A 614 -56.12 27.47 -37.12
N ASN A 615 -56.30 28.60 -36.45
CA ASN A 615 -56.01 29.92 -36.99
C ASN A 615 -54.49 30.24 -36.83
N PRO A 616 -53.73 30.47 -37.92
CA PRO A 616 -52.28 30.72 -37.83
C PRO A 616 -51.90 31.91 -36.95
N ALA A 617 -52.66 33.01 -37.01
CA ALA A 617 -52.36 34.23 -36.24
C ALA A 617 -52.62 34.04 -34.74
N GLU A 618 -53.62 33.24 -34.38
CA GLU A 618 -53.94 32.90 -32.99
C GLU A 618 -52.91 31.94 -32.39
N LEU A 619 -52.42 30.98 -33.20
CA LEU A 619 -51.32 30.09 -32.84
C LEU A 619 -50.00 30.87 -32.61
N GLU A 620 -49.71 31.84 -33.46
CA GLU A 620 -48.52 32.70 -33.36
C GLU A 620 -48.59 33.62 -32.11
N GLN A 621 -49.76 34.19 -31.80
CA GLN A 621 -49.99 34.92 -30.56
C GLN A 621 -49.82 34.03 -29.32
N GLN A 622 -50.43 32.83 -29.29
CA GLN A 622 -50.27 31.88 -28.18
C GLN A 622 -48.81 31.47 -27.98
N LEU A 623 -48.05 31.29 -29.07
CA LEU A 623 -46.61 31.03 -28.99
C LEU A 623 -45.83 32.21 -28.41
N HIS A 624 -46.17 33.45 -28.76
CA HIS A 624 -45.53 34.63 -28.20
C HIS A 624 -45.80 34.78 -26.70
N GLU A 625 -47.06 34.73 -26.27
CA GLU A 625 -47.45 34.82 -24.86
C GLU A 625 -46.79 33.71 -24.01
N LEU A 626 -46.67 32.51 -24.57
CA LEU A 626 -46.06 31.38 -23.89
C LEU A 626 -44.53 31.47 -23.85
N ASN A 627 -43.88 32.02 -24.87
CA ASN A 627 -42.44 32.34 -24.83
C ASN A 627 -42.15 33.40 -23.76
N ASP A 628 -43.01 34.40 -23.59
CA ASP A 628 -42.86 35.45 -22.56
C ASP A 628 -43.02 34.87 -21.14
N GLN A 629 -44.00 33.96 -20.95
CA GLN A 629 -44.16 33.20 -19.70
C GLN A 629 -42.94 32.30 -19.41
N ILE A 630 -42.38 31.67 -20.43
CA ILE A 630 -41.13 30.89 -20.32
C ILE A 630 -39.96 31.80 -19.93
N ALA A 631 -39.85 33.00 -20.50
CA ALA A 631 -38.80 33.96 -20.14
C ALA A 631 -38.92 34.42 -18.68
N ALA A 632 -40.13 34.77 -18.23
CA ALA A 632 -40.39 35.13 -16.84
C ALA A 632 -40.07 33.97 -15.87
N ALA A 633 -40.54 32.75 -16.17
CA ALA A 633 -40.28 31.57 -15.33
C ALA A 633 -38.79 31.17 -15.31
N ASN A 634 -38.04 31.34 -16.41
CA ASN A 634 -36.58 31.16 -16.41
C ASN A 634 -35.88 32.16 -15.48
N ASN A 635 -36.32 33.42 -15.46
CA ASN A 635 -35.74 34.45 -14.57
C ASN A 635 -36.01 34.11 -13.09
N GLU A 636 -37.24 33.71 -12.74
CA GLU A 636 -37.56 33.26 -11.38
C GLU A 636 -36.74 32.03 -10.96
N VAL A 637 -36.59 31.04 -11.85
CA VAL A 637 -35.75 29.85 -11.60
C VAL A 637 -34.28 30.22 -11.41
N SER A 638 -33.76 31.17 -12.21
CA SER A 638 -32.38 31.64 -12.10
C SER A 638 -32.11 32.40 -10.80
N ASP A 639 -33.06 33.25 -10.36
CA ASP A 639 -32.92 33.99 -9.11
C ASP A 639 -32.99 33.06 -7.89
N LEU A 640 -33.94 32.11 -7.87
CA LEU A 640 -34.01 31.08 -6.84
C LEU A 640 -32.77 30.16 -6.82
N GLN A 641 -32.17 29.85 -7.97
CA GLN A 641 -30.88 29.15 -8.04
C GLN A 641 -29.74 29.97 -7.40
N GLN A 642 -29.68 31.27 -7.69
CA GLN A 642 -28.68 32.16 -7.10
C GLN A 642 -28.87 32.31 -5.58
N GLN A 643 -30.11 32.45 -5.11
CA GLN A 643 -30.43 32.52 -3.68
C GLN A 643 -30.04 31.22 -2.96
N ASN A 644 -30.42 30.04 -3.50
CA ASN A 644 -30.02 28.75 -2.95
C ASN A 644 -28.49 28.59 -2.87
N ALA A 645 -27.77 28.99 -3.92
CA ALA A 645 -26.30 28.95 -3.92
C ALA A 645 -25.69 29.85 -2.82
N GLN A 646 -26.27 31.03 -2.57
CA GLN A 646 -25.81 31.92 -1.50
C GLN A 646 -26.07 31.33 -0.10
N VAL A 647 -27.25 30.72 0.13
CA VAL A 647 -27.57 30.08 1.42
C VAL A 647 -26.69 28.84 1.64
N GLN A 648 -26.48 28.01 0.61
CA GLN A 648 -25.58 26.85 0.68
C GLN A 648 -24.13 27.26 1.02
N VAL A 649 -23.61 28.36 0.47
CA VAL A 649 -22.27 28.86 0.82
C VAL A 649 -22.20 29.31 2.28
N LYS A 650 -23.26 29.94 2.83
CA LYS A 650 -23.32 30.28 4.26
C LYS A 650 -23.32 29.03 5.15
N LEU A 651 -24.14 28.03 4.82
CA LEU A 651 -24.18 26.75 5.54
C LEU A 651 -22.84 26.02 5.53
N ASN A 652 -22.18 25.96 4.38
CA ASN A 652 -20.86 25.32 4.25
C ASN A 652 -19.78 26.01 5.11
N ASN A 653 -19.92 27.31 5.40
CA ASN A 653 -19.01 28.05 6.27
C ASN A 653 -19.30 27.85 7.78
N LEU A 654 -20.50 27.36 8.13
CA LEU A 654 -20.94 27.05 9.50
C LEU A 654 -20.79 25.54 9.82
N ALA A 655 -20.11 24.79 8.96
CA ALA A 655 -20.17 23.33 8.93
C ALA A 655 -19.26 22.64 9.97
N ASP A 656 -19.70 22.60 11.22
CA ASP A 656 -19.36 21.50 12.14
C ASP A 656 -20.56 21.15 13.04
N SER A 657 -21.34 20.14 12.63
CA SER A 657 -22.54 19.71 13.37
C SER A 657 -22.22 19.02 14.71
N THR A 658 -20.95 18.68 14.93
CA THR A 658 -20.45 18.03 16.15
C THR A 658 -19.88 19.03 17.17
N ALA A 659 -19.49 20.24 16.76
CA ALA A 659 -18.85 21.22 17.63
C ALA A 659 -19.66 21.59 18.90
N VAL A 660 -21.00 21.67 18.82
CA VAL A 660 -21.84 21.91 20.01
C VAL A 660 -21.77 20.75 21.02
N PHE A 661 -21.68 19.51 20.53
CA PHE A 661 -21.55 18.33 21.38
C PHE A 661 -20.16 18.25 22.01
N GLU A 662 -19.11 18.53 21.22
CA GLU A 662 -17.72 18.58 21.70
C GLU A 662 -17.54 19.68 22.76
N ALA A 663 -18.02 20.90 22.50
CA ALA A 663 -17.96 22.00 23.48
C ALA A 663 -18.74 21.71 24.77
N ARG A 664 -19.85 20.95 24.71
CA ARG A 664 -20.55 20.46 25.92
C ARG A 664 -19.72 19.42 26.67
N GLN A 665 -19.09 18.50 25.97
CA GLN A 665 -18.29 17.45 26.56
C GLN A 665 -17.03 18.02 27.22
N ASP A 666 -16.36 18.99 26.58
CA ASP A 666 -15.18 19.66 27.12
C ASP A 666 -15.52 20.48 28.36
N LEU A 667 -16.62 21.25 28.35
CA LEU A 667 -17.09 21.94 29.55
C LEU A 667 -17.37 20.96 30.69
N ALA A 668 -18.06 19.84 30.43
CA ALA A 668 -18.33 18.83 31.46
C ALA A 668 -17.05 18.15 32.00
N ASN A 669 -16.05 17.93 31.14
CA ASN A 669 -14.74 17.44 31.54
C ASN A 669 -14.02 18.45 32.44
N THR A 670 -13.99 19.73 32.05
CA THR A 670 -13.36 20.82 32.83
C THR A 670 -14.07 21.04 34.16
N GLU A 671 -15.41 21.00 34.21
CA GLU A 671 -16.20 21.08 35.45
C GLU A 671 -15.90 19.92 36.40
N THR A 672 -15.81 18.69 35.88
CA THR A 672 -15.47 17.49 36.68
C THR A 672 -14.06 17.60 37.27
N ASN A 673 -13.09 18.01 36.46
CA ASN A 673 -11.71 18.23 36.91
C ASN A 673 -11.64 19.36 37.95
N PHE A 674 -12.34 20.48 37.72
CA PHE A 674 -12.41 21.60 38.66
C PHE A 674 -12.99 21.17 40.00
N GLU A 675 -14.06 20.36 40.02
CA GLU A 675 -14.67 19.85 41.24
C GLU A 675 -13.69 18.92 42.01
N SER A 676 -13.01 18.01 41.30
CA SER A 676 -12.04 17.08 41.89
C SER A 676 -10.87 17.82 42.55
N SER A 677 -10.19 18.70 41.80
CA SER A 677 -9.02 19.42 42.29
C SER A 677 -9.39 20.48 43.35
N SER A 678 -10.63 20.98 43.33
CA SER A 678 -11.18 21.82 44.41
C SER A 678 -11.45 21.02 45.70
N LYS A 679 -11.96 19.79 45.61
CA LYS A 679 -12.12 18.89 46.77
C LYS A 679 -10.77 18.58 47.41
N GLU A 680 -9.76 18.27 46.60
CA GLU A 680 -8.40 18.00 47.09
C GLU A 680 -7.76 19.25 47.72
N TYR A 681 -7.93 20.43 47.10
CA TYR A 681 -7.50 21.71 47.69
C TYR A 681 -8.12 21.94 49.07
N LEU A 682 -9.44 21.77 49.20
CA LEU A 682 -10.16 21.97 50.45
C LEU A 682 -9.75 20.94 51.51
N ALA A 683 -9.55 19.67 51.13
CA ALA A 683 -9.08 18.63 52.04
C ALA A 683 -7.70 18.96 52.63
N ASN A 684 -6.73 19.31 51.78
CA ASN A 684 -5.39 19.71 52.19
C ASN A 684 -5.43 20.98 53.08
N LEU A 685 -6.20 22.00 52.68
CA LEU A 685 -6.35 23.24 53.45
C LEU A 685 -6.97 23.00 54.85
N LEU A 686 -7.98 22.14 54.94
CA LEU A 686 -8.64 21.81 56.20
C LEU A 686 -7.74 20.97 57.10
N ALA A 687 -7.01 19.99 56.55
CA ALA A 687 -6.05 19.18 57.29
C ALA A 687 -4.95 20.05 57.94
N ALA A 688 -4.33 20.96 57.17
CA ALA A 688 -3.37 21.92 57.71
C ALA A 688 -3.95 22.78 58.85
N LYS A 689 -5.15 23.35 58.64
CA LYS A 689 -5.83 24.17 59.64
C LYS A 689 -6.18 23.40 60.92
N TRP A 690 -6.62 22.15 60.81
CA TRP A 690 -6.92 21.30 61.96
C TRP A 690 -5.67 20.93 62.75
N ILE A 691 -4.56 20.61 62.08
CA ILE A 691 -3.29 20.34 62.77
C ILE A 691 -2.80 21.59 63.50
N SER A 692 -2.76 22.74 62.80
CA SER A 692 -2.38 24.03 63.40
C SER A 692 -3.24 24.38 64.62
N ARG A 693 -4.57 24.24 64.50
CA ARG A 693 -5.50 24.48 65.62
C ARG A 693 -5.33 23.52 66.79
N SER A 694 -4.99 22.25 66.52
CA SER A 694 -4.76 21.24 67.57
C SER A 694 -3.46 21.53 68.33
N LEU A 695 -2.41 21.91 67.61
CA LEU A 695 -1.14 22.35 68.17
C LEU A 695 -1.31 23.61 69.04
N ASP A 696 -2.06 24.62 68.57
CA ASP A 696 -2.42 25.80 69.36
C ASP A 696 -3.11 25.43 70.68
N LEU A 697 -4.14 24.57 70.62
CA LEU A 697 -4.89 24.15 71.81
C LEU A 697 -4.01 23.44 72.84
N ALA A 698 -3.04 22.63 72.40
CA ALA A 698 -2.08 21.96 73.28
C ALA A 698 -1.14 22.94 74.01
N SER A 699 -0.76 24.05 73.37
CA SER A 699 0.20 25.02 73.93
C SER A 699 -0.42 26.12 74.79
N ASN A 700 -1.69 26.48 74.55
CA ASN A 700 -2.32 27.71 75.06
C ASN A 700 -2.30 27.90 76.59
N GLU A 701 -2.42 26.85 77.41
CA GLU A 701 -2.49 26.99 78.87
C GLU A 701 -1.11 27.02 79.58
N ARG A 702 -0.12 26.34 78.99
CA ARG A 702 1.20 26.13 79.63
C ARG A 702 2.21 27.19 79.23
N PHE A 703 2.13 27.66 77.98
CA PHE A 703 3.09 28.58 77.41
C PHE A 703 3.22 29.92 78.18
N PRO A 704 2.14 30.59 78.67
CA PRO A 704 2.28 31.81 79.47
C PRO A 704 3.01 31.60 80.80
N LYS A 705 2.81 30.44 81.45
CA LYS A 705 3.48 30.09 82.71
C LYS A 705 4.95 29.74 82.46
N MET A 706 5.24 29.01 81.40
CA MET A 706 6.60 28.74 80.92
C MET A 706 7.36 30.05 80.65
N LEU A 707 6.75 31.01 79.93
CA LEU A 707 7.37 32.33 79.73
C LEU A 707 7.67 33.05 81.05
N LYS A 708 6.82 32.90 82.09
CA LYS A 708 7.08 33.47 83.42
C LYS A 708 8.33 32.86 84.06
N ALA A 709 8.42 31.52 84.14
CA ALA A 709 9.59 30.85 84.68
C ALA A 709 10.88 31.15 83.87
N ALA A 710 10.77 31.22 82.55
CA ALA A 710 11.89 31.55 81.67
C ALA A 710 12.44 32.97 81.90
N LYS A 711 11.60 33.95 82.26
CA LYS A 711 12.05 35.30 82.68
C LYS A 711 12.91 35.22 83.94
N GLU A 712 12.45 34.48 84.94
CA GLU A 712 13.16 34.30 86.21
C GLU A 712 14.53 33.61 86.00
N TYR A 713 14.56 32.55 85.18
CA TYR A 713 15.80 31.82 84.85
C TYR A 713 16.77 32.64 83.98
N LEU A 714 16.27 33.38 82.99
CA LEU A 714 17.08 34.30 82.19
C LEU A 714 17.68 35.42 83.05
N ALA A 715 16.89 35.99 83.97
CA ALA A 715 17.35 37.02 84.89
C ALA A 715 18.46 36.52 85.79
N LEU A 716 18.32 35.29 86.31
CA LEU A 716 19.35 34.67 87.13
C LEU A 716 20.62 34.37 86.33
N LEU A 717 20.53 33.63 85.22
CA LEU A 717 21.67 33.26 84.36
C LEU A 717 22.47 34.45 83.83
N THR A 718 21.81 35.58 83.61
CA THR A 718 22.43 36.79 83.05
C THR A 718 22.90 37.78 84.13
N GLY A 719 22.82 37.42 85.42
CA GLY A 719 23.20 38.28 86.54
C GLY A 719 22.33 39.55 86.64
N GLY A 720 21.06 39.44 86.27
CA GLY A 720 20.11 40.56 86.21
C GLY A 720 20.34 41.51 85.03
N ARG A 721 21.09 41.13 83.99
CA ARG A 721 21.31 41.96 82.79
C ARG A 721 20.05 42.05 81.93
N TYR A 722 19.35 40.94 81.76
CA TYR A 722 18.04 40.84 81.13
C TYR A 722 17.03 40.45 82.20
N VAL A 723 15.93 41.19 82.34
CA VAL A 723 15.00 41.06 83.48
C VAL A 723 13.61 40.62 83.06
N ASP A 724 13.30 40.69 81.77
CA ASP A 724 11.99 40.33 81.22
C ASP A 724 12.10 39.82 79.78
N LEU A 725 11.04 39.18 79.30
CA LEU A 725 10.91 38.50 78.01
C LEU A 725 9.50 38.78 77.47
N GLU A 726 9.40 39.37 76.30
CA GLU A 726 8.14 39.60 75.59
C GLU A 726 8.08 38.75 74.32
N LEU A 727 6.96 38.03 74.16
CA LEU A 727 6.55 37.47 72.88
C LEU A 727 5.56 38.42 72.21
N GLY A 728 6.01 39.10 71.16
CA GLY A 728 5.12 39.78 70.21
C GLY A 728 5.09 39.00 68.89
N LYS A 729 5.20 39.72 67.75
CA LYS A 729 5.50 39.10 66.45
C LYS A 729 6.89 38.43 66.40
N LYS A 730 7.77 38.73 67.36
CA LYS A 730 9.13 38.19 67.53
C LYS A 730 9.44 38.09 69.02
N LEU A 731 10.42 37.25 69.36
CA LEU A 731 10.91 37.10 70.73
C LEU A 731 11.85 38.26 71.05
N THR A 732 11.57 39.01 72.12
CA THR A 732 12.43 40.09 72.57
C THR A 732 12.75 39.96 74.05
N VAL A 733 14.01 40.14 74.41
CA VAL A 733 14.47 40.22 75.80
C VAL A 733 14.59 41.68 76.21
N ILE A 734 14.21 41.99 77.45
CA ILE A 734 14.26 43.34 78.00
C ILE A 734 15.42 43.41 78.98
N ARG A 735 16.33 44.34 78.75
CA ARG A 735 17.45 44.63 79.64
C ARG A 735 16.99 45.38 80.88
N LYS A 736 17.79 45.34 81.95
CA LYS A 736 17.56 46.12 83.19
C LYS A 736 17.45 47.65 82.97
N ASP A 737 17.98 48.17 81.85
CA ASP A 737 17.82 49.57 81.42
C ASP A 737 16.55 49.83 80.58
N GLY A 738 15.58 48.90 80.59
CA GLY A 738 14.32 48.98 79.85
C GLY A 738 14.44 48.74 78.34
N LYS A 739 15.65 48.59 77.80
CA LYS A 739 15.87 48.42 76.36
C LYS A 739 15.52 47.02 75.90
N LYS A 740 14.57 46.92 74.97
CA LYS A 740 14.23 45.69 74.26
C LYS A 740 15.32 45.33 73.25
N ARG A 741 15.68 44.05 73.18
CA ARG A 741 16.54 43.49 72.12
C ARG A 741 15.89 42.26 71.49
N ASP A 742 15.90 42.25 70.17
CA ASP A 742 15.54 41.10 69.33
C ASP A 742 16.57 39.98 69.52
N VAL A 743 16.15 38.71 69.58
CA VAL A 743 17.04 37.57 69.92
C VAL A 743 18.24 37.45 68.98
N LYS A 744 18.07 37.78 67.69
CA LYS A 744 19.16 37.81 66.69
C LYS A 744 20.28 38.83 66.98
N TYR A 745 20.08 39.76 67.91
CA TYR A 745 21.08 40.76 68.35
C TYR A 745 21.68 40.44 69.73
N LEU A 746 21.48 39.22 70.24
CA LEU A 746 22.16 38.71 71.42
C LEU A 746 23.51 38.10 71.04
N SER A 747 24.47 38.13 71.96
CA SER A 747 25.68 37.33 71.79
C SER A 747 25.33 35.85 71.91
N ARG A 748 26.10 34.98 71.23
CA ARG A 748 25.91 33.53 71.23
C ARG A 748 25.65 32.98 72.64
N GLY A 749 26.50 33.28 73.62
CA GLY A 749 26.33 32.81 75.00
C GLY A 749 25.08 33.34 75.72
N THR A 750 24.52 34.49 75.33
CA THR A 750 23.23 34.96 75.87
C THR A 750 22.04 34.31 75.16
N ALA A 751 22.15 33.97 73.87
CA ALA A 751 21.15 33.16 73.17
C ALA A 751 21.11 31.72 73.72
N GLU A 752 22.28 31.11 73.97
CA GLU A 752 22.44 29.81 74.64
C GLU A 752 21.78 29.85 76.03
N GLN A 753 22.02 30.89 76.84
CA GLN A 753 21.36 31.09 78.13
C GLN A 753 19.83 31.25 78.04
N LEU A 754 19.32 31.96 77.03
CA LEU A 754 17.89 32.15 76.82
C LEU A 754 17.20 30.82 76.46
N TYR A 755 17.81 30.03 75.59
CA TYR A 755 17.28 28.71 75.21
C TYR A 755 17.33 27.72 76.38
N PHE A 756 18.43 27.73 77.14
CA PHE A 756 18.55 26.95 78.38
C PHE A 756 17.45 27.32 79.39
N ALA A 757 17.20 28.61 79.61
CA ALA A 757 16.12 29.11 80.46
C ALA A 757 14.72 28.68 79.98
N LEU A 758 14.46 28.71 78.66
CA LEU A 758 13.18 28.32 78.08
C LEU A 758 12.93 26.81 78.18
N LYS A 759 13.93 25.96 77.89
CA LYS A 759 13.84 24.51 78.07
C LYS A 759 13.63 24.12 79.54
N LEU A 760 14.32 24.77 80.47
CA LEU A 760 14.15 24.49 81.90
C LEU A 760 12.78 24.93 82.43
N ALA A 761 12.30 26.11 82.02
CA ALA A 761 10.95 26.57 82.31
C ALA A 761 9.87 25.64 81.73
N PHE A 762 10.16 24.99 80.59
CA PHE A 762 9.29 23.97 80.04
C PHE A 762 9.24 22.72 80.91
N VAL A 763 10.41 22.16 81.29
CA VAL A 763 10.49 20.98 82.17
C VAL A 763 9.81 21.23 83.53
N GLU A 764 10.02 22.40 84.13
CA GLU A 764 9.30 22.80 85.36
C GLU A 764 7.78 22.84 85.16
N GLN A 765 7.29 23.31 84.00
CA GLN A 765 5.87 23.44 83.73
C GLN A 765 5.17 22.12 83.40
N ILE A 766 5.92 21.05 83.07
CA ILE A 766 5.37 19.69 82.87
C ILE A 766 5.64 18.74 84.04
N LYS A 767 6.34 19.20 85.09
CA LYS A 767 6.76 18.33 86.21
C LYS A 767 5.61 17.57 86.89
N ASP A 768 4.41 18.16 86.90
CA ASP A 768 3.23 17.58 87.55
C ASP A 768 2.68 16.36 86.78
N GLU A 769 3.07 16.19 85.51
CA GLU A 769 2.72 15.05 84.65
C GLU A 769 3.92 14.14 84.32
N ILE A 770 5.11 14.74 84.17
CA ILE A 770 6.34 14.07 83.75
C ILE A 770 7.50 14.61 84.61
N ASN A 771 7.76 13.99 85.76
CA ASN A 771 8.92 14.30 86.59
C ASN A 771 10.03 13.26 86.38
N LEU A 772 10.91 13.52 85.40
CA LEU A 772 12.12 12.75 85.13
C LEU A 772 13.40 13.54 85.48
N PRO A 773 14.54 12.86 85.66
CA PRO A 773 15.83 13.51 85.87
C PRO A 773 16.28 14.34 84.67
N ILE A 774 16.82 15.52 84.94
CA ILE A 774 17.42 16.43 83.95
C ILE A 774 18.90 16.05 83.79
N LEU A 775 19.34 15.76 82.57
CA LEU A 775 20.73 15.40 82.24
C LEU A 775 21.43 16.61 81.62
N ILE A 776 22.55 17.05 82.19
CA ILE A 776 23.34 18.19 81.70
C ILE A 776 24.75 17.71 81.35
N ASP A 777 25.06 17.60 80.06
CA ASP A 777 26.32 17.08 79.53
C ASP A 777 27.20 18.21 78.97
N ASP A 778 28.27 18.54 79.69
CA ASP A 778 29.28 19.60 79.41
C ASP A 778 28.74 20.97 78.94
N SER A 779 27.44 21.23 79.13
CA SER A 779 26.74 22.44 78.65
C SER A 779 27.26 23.75 79.25
N PHE A 780 28.02 23.68 80.35
CA PHE A 780 28.59 24.85 81.03
C PHE A 780 30.05 25.16 80.65
N ALA A 781 30.61 24.45 79.67
CA ALA A 781 32.00 24.63 79.19
C ALA A 781 32.40 26.09 78.89
N ASN A 782 31.47 26.91 78.38
CA ASN A 782 31.70 28.28 77.91
C ASN A 782 31.45 29.39 78.97
N PHE A 783 31.24 29.05 80.24
CA PHE A 783 30.80 29.99 81.28
C PHE A 783 31.96 30.48 82.16
N ASP A 784 32.01 31.79 82.41
CA ASP A 784 33.02 32.43 83.27
C ASP A 784 32.77 32.23 84.77
N ASP A 785 33.79 32.52 85.59
CA ASP A 785 33.77 32.33 87.05
C ASP A 785 32.57 32.94 87.76
N HIS A 786 32.13 34.12 87.31
CA HIS A 786 30.96 34.82 87.86
C HIS A 786 29.66 34.12 87.47
N ARG A 787 29.57 33.58 86.25
CA ARG A 787 28.38 32.84 85.80
C ARG A 787 28.22 31.48 86.46
N ILE A 788 29.28 30.81 86.87
CA ILE A 788 29.17 29.53 87.60
C ILE A 788 28.33 29.71 88.88
N LYS A 789 28.46 30.85 89.58
CA LYS A 789 27.62 31.17 90.76
C LYS A 789 26.13 31.34 90.43
N TYR A 790 25.79 31.87 89.25
CA TYR A 790 24.40 31.93 88.80
C TYR A 790 23.87 30.57 88.37
N ILE A 791 24.72 29.71 87.80
CA ILE A 791 24.40 28.31 87.49
C ILE A 791 24.12 27.53 88.78
N GLU A 792 24.96 27.65 89.81
CA GLU A 792 24.75 27.04 91.14
C GLU A 792 23.35 27.39 91.71
N GLN A 793 22.98 28.68 91.69
CA GLN A 793 21.67 29.15 92.14
C GLN A 793 20.51 28.58 91.31
N LEU A 794 20.70 28.46 89.98
CA LEU A 794 19.70 27.92 89.07
C LEU A 794 19.46 26.43 89.34
N LEU A 795 20.54 25.66 89.37
CA LEU A 795 20.53 24.21 89.59
C LEU A 795 19.87 23.88 90.92
N LYS A 796 20.16 24.65 91.97
CA LYS A 796 19.50 24.49 93.27
C LYS A 796 17.99 24.73 93.21
N LYS A 797 17.53 25.78 92.53
CA LYS A 797 16.08 26.06 92.38
C LYS A 797 15.37 24.95 91.58
N ILE A 798 16.02 24.38 90.57
CA ILE A 798 15.47 23.27 89.78
C ILE A 798 15.46 21.98 90.58
N SER A 799 16.51 21.73 91.39
CA SER A 799 16.65 20.49 92.16
C SER A 799 15.64 20.32 93.29
N GLU A 800 14.95 21.40 93.69
CA GLU A 800 13.75 21.35 94.53
C GLU A 800 12.62 20.50 93.91
N ASN A 801 12.58 20.39 92.57
CA ASN A 801 11.46 19.81 91.83
C ASN A 801 11.86 18.59 90.97
N ASN A 802 12.99 18.65 90.28
CA ASN A 802 13.49 17.61 89.38
C ASN A 802 14.90 17.20 89.81
N GLN A 803 15.21 15.90 89.81
CA GLN A 803 16.59 15.46 90.04
C GLN A 803 17.49 15.97 88.90
N VAL A 804 18.68 16.46 89.21
CA VAL A 804 19.65 16.98 88.23
C VAL A 804 20.91 16.12 88.22
N LEU A 805 21.34 15.71 87.03
CA LEU A 805 22.50 14.88 86.76
C LEU A 805 23.47 15.66 85.88
N ILE A 806 24.55 16.14 86.48
CA ILE A 806 25.53 17.02 85.82
C ILE A 806 26.75 16.20 85.44
N PHE A 807 27.06 16.12 84.15
CA PHE A 807 28.26 15.48 83.63
C PHE A 807 29.21 16.59 83.17
N THR A 808 30.38 16.71 83.81
CA THR A 808 31.30 17.82 83.52
C THR A 808 32.79 17.45 83.56
N ALA A 809 33.57 18.11 82.71
CA ALA A 809 35.04 18.18 82.80
C ALA A 809 35.57 19.36 83.65
N GLN A 810 34.70 20.27 84.11
CA GLN A 810 35.14 21.51 84.79
C GLN A 810 35.33 21.33 86.30
N GLU A 811 36.58 21.23 86.75
CA GLU A 811 36.95 21.14 88.17
C GLU A 811 36.37 22.30 89.01
N ASN A 812 36.50 23.54 88.53
CA ASN A 812 35.96 24.76 89.13
C ASN A 812 34.42 24.71 89.36
N LEU A 813 33.67 24.07 88.46
CA LEU A 813 32.23 23.86 88.64
C LEU A 813 31.95 22.88 89.80
N VAL A 814 32.71 21.78 89.87
CA VAL A 814 32.60 20.78 90.95
C VAL A 814 32.95 21.39 92.31
N GLU A 815 34.06 22.13 92.41
CA GLU A 815 34.50 22.83 93.63
C GLU A 815 33.43 23.79 94.15
N LYS A 816 32.83 24.60 93.27
CA LYS A 816 31.81 25.59 93.65
C LYS A 816 30.48 24.94 94.05
N LEU A 817 30.09 23.84 93.42
CA LEU A 817 28.88 23.10 93.79
C LEU A 817 28.97 22.45 95.19
N ARG A 818 30.19 22.19 95.70
CA ARG A 818 30.44 21.56 97.03
C ARG A 818 29.75 20.20 97.21
N ILE A 819 29.46 19.51 96.11
CA ILE A 819 28.90 18.16 96.07
C ILE A 819 30.06 17.20 95.78
N GLN A 820 30.15 16.10 96.53
CA GLN A 820 31.13 15.05 96.25
C GLN A 820 30.83 14.42 94.88
N PRO A 821 31.76 14.48 93.90
CA PRO A 821 31.49 13.98 92.57
C PRO A 821 31.64 12.45 92.48
N LEU A 822 30.81 11.84 91.64
CA LEU A 822 31.02 10.52 91.09
C LEU A 822 32.11 10.61 90.02
N THR A 823 33.31 10.07 90.29
CA THR A 823 34.47 10.24 89.40
C THR A 823 34.61 9.09 88.40
N PHE A 824 34.87 9.44 87.14
CA PHE A 824 35.29 8.46 86.14
C PHE A 824 36.78 8.13 86.34
N THR A 825 37.05 7.07 87.09
CA THR A 825 38.41 6.56 87.36
C THR A 825 39.09 6.07 86.07
N LYS A 826 40.28 6.59 85.77
CA LYS A 826 41.02 6.29 84.54
C LYS A 826 41.84 4.99 84.66
N GLY A 827 41.33 3.90 84.07
CA GLY A 827 42.15 2.78 83.58
C GLY A 827 42.11 1.44 84.34
N ASN A 828 41.99 0.37 83.54
CA ASN A 828 42.54 -0.99 83.71
C ASN A 828 42.47 -1.69 85.07
N GLN A 829 41.30 -2.25 85.41
CA GLN A 829 41.20 -3.66 85.81
C GLN A 829 39.93 -4.23 85.16
N ASN A 830 40.09 -5.17 84.21
CA ASN A 830 39.03 -5.85 83.44
C ASN A 830 38.22 -4.99 82.44
N ALA A 831 38.92 -4.32 81.54
CA ALA A 831 38.39 -3.95 80.22
C ALA A 831 38.85 -4.99 79.17
#